data_AF-A0A7W9IDZ8-F1
#
_entry.id   AF-A0A7W9IDZ8-F1
#
_cell.length_a   1.000
_cell.length_b   1.000
_cell.length_c   1.000
_cell.angle_alpha   90.00
_cell.angle_beta   90.00
_cell.angle_gamma   90.00
#
_symmetry.space_group_name_H-M   'P 1'
#
loop_
_entity.id
_entity.type
_entity.pdbx_description
1 polymer ?
#
loop_
_entity_poly.entity_id
_entity_poly.type
_entity_poly.pdbx_seq_one_letter_code
_entity_poly.pdbx_strand_id
1 'polypeptide(L)'
;MLEISNLTHTYGSGPSAHHALGGIDLKVAEGELVCIVGPSGCGKSTLLRSIAGLLRPSGGEVLLNGVRIEQTPDNLAVVFQDYSRSLFPWMSVADNVALPLRRKGMDKKQRREAAVEALSEVGLEKAAGKFPWQLSGGMQQRVSIARALAYRPALMLMDEPFGSVDAQTREDLEDLTLRVRSMHNMTILLITHDIDESVYVGDRVVVLSKSPAGIVGDLRVDLPGPRDQITTREHPDFVHLRGEVGRLVRGVPGPPDSAAGGAAPRSAPETATPGADTTGPDTDVPTPDADTTGPGTDDTDTTTSDADGTDTTTSDADTPASGADTTGPDGEAPEPGAGDPEPETDTIEPGADTPKPGADKDRGVPGDTGPAPRPERIHMSDPQAPIWDAIGGISRFAALATMAELGCADELRDGPLSVDELALRCGANPSSLARVFRQLAAMGVVTTTTPGVYELTEAGAALRSDVPGSLRPAVRMITEDGFWYGMGKVPQTVRTGTSAFVERFGPLYGYLKGRPEAGALFDDYMTARAQPFATAVASRYDFSGVGTVVDVAGGKGHILASVLKSNPEVGGVLFDQEQVVGGAKEFFAEAGLEDRCKFVAGDFFASVPAGGDVYLLGSVLHNWSDDDCVRILGNVREAVADDGRVLLIEAVVPDEDVPHISKDVDMRMLALFGEGMERSGSQYAELLDKAGFRLNRQLELPGGFSIVEALPL
;
A
#
# COMPACT_ATOMS: atom_id res chain seq x y z
N MET A 1 -5.81 31.57 -22.51
CA MET A 1 -4.53 31.17 -21.90
C MET A 1 -4.17 29.75 -22.34
N LEU A 2 -4.94 28.73 -21.97
CA LEU A 2 -4.83 27.37 -22.52
C LEU A 2 -6.05 27.09 -23.43
N GLU A 3 -5.82 26.55 -24.62
CA GLU A 3 -6.86 26.11 -25.54
C GLU A 3 -6.57 24.69 -26.02
N ILE A 4 -7.53 23.79 -25.82
CA ILE A 4 -7.48 22.39 -26.24
C ILE A 4 -8.58 22.22 -27.28
N SER A 5 -8.23 21.70 -28.46
CA SER A 5 -9.17 21.50 -29.56
C SER A 5 -9.14 20.05 -30.05
N ASN A 6 -10.28 19.37 -29.95
CA ASN A 6 -10.52 18.00 -30.38
C ASN A 6 -9.39 17.02 -30.00
N LEU A 7 -8.91 17.11 -28.76
CA LEU A 7 -7.75 16.34 -28.33
C LEU A 7 -8.10 14.86 -28.17
N THR A 8 -7.40 14.02 -28.92
CA THR A 8 -7.55 12.56 -28.87
C THR A 8 -6.21 11.89 -28.59
N HIS A 9 -6.26 10.77 -27.88
CA HIS A 9 -5.06 9.96 -27.66
C HIS A 9 -5.43 8.49 -27.52
N THR A 10 -4.70 7.64 -28.23
CA THR A 10 -4.85 6.19 -28.25
C THR A 10 -3.50 5.55 -27.95
N TYR A 11 -3.47 4.66 -26.96
CA TYR A 11 -2.30 3.83 -26.67
C TYR A 11 -2.36 2.52 -27.46
N GLY A 12 -1.22 2.10 -28.01
CA GLY A 12 -1.13 0.89 -28.82
C GLY A 12 -1.73 1.03 -30.22
N SER A 13 -1.88 -0.09 -30.91
CA SER A 13 -2.39 -0.16 -32.28
C SER A 13 -3.18 -1.44 -32.51
N GLY A 14 -4.15 -1.42 -33.44
CA GLY A 14 -4.95 -2.60 -33.78
C GLY A 14 -6.12 -2.84 -32.79
N PRO A 15 -6.65 -4.07 -32.71
CA PRO A 15 -7.84 -4.39 -31.92
C PRO A 15 -7.69 -4.20 -30.41
N SER A 16 -6.45 -4.15 -29.89
CA SER A 16 -6.13 -3.93 -28.47
C SER A 16 -5.84 -2.46 -28.12
N ALA A 17 -6.04 -1.54 -29.07
CA ALA A 17 -5.77 -0.12 -28.86
C ALA A 17 -6.68 0.47 -27.78
N HIS A 18 -6.10 1.14 -26.79
CA HIS A 18 -6.84 1.80 -25.71
C HIS A 18 -7.03 3.28 -26.03
N HIS A 19 -8.25 3.66 -26.39
CA HIS A 19 -8.63 5.05 -26.66
C HIS A 19 -8.82 5.81 -25.34
N ALA A 20 -7.79 6.53 -24.90
CA ALA A 20 -7.82 7.24 -23.62
C ALA A 20 -8.61 8.57 -23.67
N LEU A 21 -8.48 9.34 -24.75
CA LEU A 21 -9.17 10.63 -24.92
C LEU A 21 -10.02 10.61 -26.20
N GLY A 22 -11.28 11.01 -26.07
CA GLY A 22 -12.32 10.92 -27.10
C GLY A 22 -12.69 12.23 -27.78
N GLY A 23 -11.79 13.22 -27.81
CA GLY A 23 -12.04 14.54 -28.40
C GLY A 23 -12.40 15.57 -27.33
N ILE A 24 -11.39 16.03 -26.59
CA ILE A 24 -11.56 17.04 -25.54
C ILE A 24 -11.42 18.44 -26.14
N ASP A 25 -12.41 19.29 -25.87
CA ASP A 25 -12.40 20.73 -26.17
C ASP A 25 -12.48 21.51 -24.86
N LEU A 26 -11.43 22.24 -24.50
CA LEU A 26 -11.36 22.96 -23.23
C LEU A 26 -10.62 24.30 -23.39
N LYS A 27 -11.17 25.35 -22.81
CA LYS A 27 -10.53 26.66 -22.72
C LYS A 27 -10.37 27.08 -21.27
N VAL A 28 -9.17 27.51 -20.92
CA VAL A 28 -8.84 28.07 -19.60
C VAL A 28 -8.38 29.52 -19.80
N ALA A 29 -9.03 30.43 -19.09
CA ALA A 29 -8.70 31.85 -19.08
C ALA A 29 -7.47 32.11 -18.20
N GLU A 30 -6.83 33.27 -18.39
CA GLU A 30 -5.71 33.67 -17.54
C GLU A 30 -6.20 33.98 -16.12
N GLY A 31 -5.48 33.50 -15.11
CA GLY A 31 -5.81 33.67 -13.70
C GLY A 31 -6.90 32.72 -13.18
N GLU A 32 -7.42 31.84 -14.03
CA GLU A 32 -8.47 30.87 -13.68
C GLU A 32 -7.89 29.63 -13.00
N LEU A 33 -8.57 29.12 -11.95
CA LEU A 33 -8.33 27.81 -11.36
C LEU A 33 -9.42 26.85 -11.83
N VAL A 34 -9.06 25.94 -12.73
CA VAL A 34 -9.98 24.92 -13.26
C VAL A 34 -9.64 23.57 -12.66
N CYS A 35 -10.63 22.91 -12.06
CA CYS A 35 -10.52 21.55 -11.55
C CYS A 35 -11.06 20.56 -12.57
N ILE A 36 -10.33 19.49 -12.83
CA ILE A 36 -10.78 18.37 -13.66
C ILE A 36 -11.02 17.17 -12.76
N VAL A 37 -12.24 16.64 -12.80
CA VAL A 37 -12.66 15.46 -12.04
C VAL A 37 -13.20 14.38 -12.97
N GLY A 38 -13.15 13.13 -12.52
CA GLY A 38 -13.72 12.02 -13.28
C GLY A 38 -13.29 10.67 -12.71
N PRO A 39 -13.91 9.56 -13.16
CA PRO A 39 -13.63 8.22 -12.65
C PRO A 39 -12.15 7.82 -12.77
N SER A 40 -11.70 6.89 -11.94
CA SER A 40 -10.38 6.29 -12.09
C SER A 40 -10.21 5.65 -13.47
N GLY A 41 -9.05 5.84 -14.09
CA GLY A 41 -8.75 5.31 -15.43
C GLY A 41 -9.42 6.03 -16.60
N CYS A 42 -10.12 7.17 -16.39
CA CYS A 42 -10.79 7.84 -17.51
C CYS A 42 -9.86 8.56 -18.50
N GLY A 43 -8.63 8.90 -18.11
CA GLY A 43 -7.67 9.62 -18.97
C GLY A 43 -7.14 10.94 -18.42
N LYS A 44 -7.43 11.30 -17.15
CA LYS A 44 -6.94 12.52 -16.48
C LYS A 44 -5.43 12.74 -16.63
N SER A 45 -4.62 11.75 -16.24
CA SER A 45 -3.15 11.84 -16.38
C SER A 45 -2.69 11.87 -17.84
N THR A 46 -3.42 11.24 -18.77
CA THR A 46 -3.14 11.33 -20.22
C THR A 46 -3.37 12.75 -20.74
N LEU A 47 -4.46 13.39 -20.31
CA LEU A 47 -4.75 14.79 -20.62
C LEU A 47 -3.66 15.71 -20.06
N LEU A 48 -3.30 15.55 -18.79
CA LEU A 48 -2.24 16.35 -18.14
C LEU A 48 -0.90 16.20 -18.85
N ARG A 49 -0.47 14.98 -19.15
CA ARG A 49 0.78 14.71 -19.88
C ARG A 49 0.78 15.31 -21.28
N SER A 50 -0.37 15.32 -21.95
CA SER A 50 -0.52 15.96 -23.27
C SER A 50 -0.37 17.48 -23.16
N ILE A 51 -0.97 18.11 -22.14
CA ILE A 51 -0.83 19.55 -21.88
C ILE A 51 0.60 19.92 -21.47
N ALA A 52 1.27 19.07 -20.70
CA ALA A 52 2.66 19.26 -20.28
C ALA A 52 3.69 19.06 -21.41
N GLY A 53 3.26 18.65 -22.62
CA GLY A 53 4.15 18.29 -23.73
C GLY A 53 5.00 17.04 -23.46
N LEU A 54 4.60 16.21 -22.49
CA LEU A 54 5.27 14.94 -22.14
C LEU A 54 4.73 13.76 -22.95
N LEU A 55 3.54 13.92 -23.53
CA LEU A 55 2.89 12.92 -24.38
C LEU A 55 2.38 13.60 -25.65
N ARG A 56 2.72 13.06 -26.81
CA ARG A 56 2.19 13.55 -28.07
C ARG A 56 0.77 13.03 -28.27
N PRO A 57 -0.25 13.89 -28.47
CA PRO A 57 -1.60 13.43 -28.73
C PRO A 57 -1.69 12.71 -30.08
N SER A 58 -2.64 11.77 -30.21
CA SER A 58 -2.89 11.07 -31.47
C SER A 58 -3.64 11.94 -32.48
N GLY A 59 -4.39 12.93 -31.99
CA GLY A 59 -5.09 13.92 -32.81
C GLY A 59 -5.47 15.15 -32.00
N GLY A 60 -5.90 16.20 -32.69
CA GLY A 60 -6.20 17.51 -32.10
C GLY A 60 -4.94 18.34 -31.81
N GLU A 61 -5.11 19.38 -31.02
CA GLU A 61 -4.01 20.25 -30.60
C GLU A 61 -4.23 20.88 -29.22
N VAL A 62 -3.11 21.24 -28.60
CA VAL A 62 -3.06 22.02 -27.36
C VAL A 62 -2.26 23.28 -27.64
N LEU A 63 -2.84 24.44 -27.32
CA LEU A 63 -2.22 25.75 -27.46
C LEU A 63 -2.07 26.39 -26.08
N LEU A 64 -0.87 26.91 -25.79
CA LEU A 64 -0.59 27.74 -24.62
C LEU A 64 -0.16 29.12 -25.11
N ASN A 65 -0.89 30.17 -24.73
CA ASN A 65 -0.70 31.53 -25.24
C ASN A 65 -0.71 31.62 -26.77
N GLY A 66 -1.60 30.85 -27.41
CA GLY A 66 -1.73 30.78 -28.87
C GLY A 66 -0.59 30.01 -29.57
N VAL A 67 0.39 29.48 -28.82
CA VAL A 67 1.48 28.66 -29.35
C VAL A 67 1.17 27.19 -29.14
N ARG A 68 1.23 26.41 -30.22
CA ARG A 68 1.02 24.96 -30.16
C ARG A 68 2.11 24.28 -29.33
N ILE A 69 1.70 23.40 -28.41
CA ILE A 69 2.61 22.60 -27.59
C ILE A 69 3.10 21.40 -28.39
N GLU A 70 4.38 21.42 -28.77
CA GLU A 70 5.07 20.27 -29.39
C GLU A 70 6.08 19.59 -28.44
N GLN A 71 6.53 20.34 -27.44
CA GLN A 71 7.47 19.93 -26.40
C GLN A 71 7.09 20.63 -25.09
N THR A 72 7.70 20.24 -23.97
CA THR A 72 7.44 20.84 -22.66
C THR A 72 7.70 22.36 -22.68
N PRO A 73 6.68 23.20 -22.42
CA PRO A 73 6.83 24.65 -22.46
C PRO A 73 7.70 25.19 -21.30
N ASP A 74 8.55 26.17 -21.59
CA ASP A 74 9.42 26.83 -20.59
C ASP A 74 8.66 27.69 -19.57
N ASN A 75 7.37 27.93 -19.76
CA ASN A 75 6.51 28.72 -18.88
C ASN A 75 5.43 27.87 -18.19
N LEU A 76 5.62 26.55 -18.13
CA LEU A 76 4.71 25.60 -17.50
C LEU A 76 5.42 24.90 -16.34
N ALA A 77 4.70 24.66 -15.24
CA ALA A 77 5.19 23.82 -14.15
C ALA A 77 4.18 22.72 -13.83
N VAL A 78 4.69 21.57 -13.38
CA VAL A 78 3.87 20.41 -12.98
C VAL A 78 4.17 20.05 -11.54
N VAL A 79 3.13 19.93 -10.72
CA VAL A 79 3.15 19.34 -9.39
C VAL A 79 2.57 17.93 -9.50
N PHE A 80 3.42 16.91 -9.34
CA PHE A 80 3.02 15.50 -9.47
C PHE A 80 2.43 14.95 -8.18
N GLN A 81 1.57 13.94 -8.32
CA GLN A 81 0.95 13.19 -7.23
C GLN A 81 1.99 12.57 -6.27
N ASP A 82 3.03 11.93 -6.82
CA ASP A 82 4.10 11.36 -6.01
C ASP A 82 5.22 12.38 -5.78
N TYR A 83 4.96 13.31 -4.87
CA TYR A 83 5.93 14.33 -4.52
C TYR A 83 7.21 13.77 -3.92
N SER A 84 7.13 12.65 -3.19
CA SER A 84 8.27 12.00 -2.54
C SER A 84 9.29 11.52 -3.58
N ARG A 85 8.81 10.97 -4.70
CA ARG A 85 9.65 10.59 -5.84
C ARG A 85 10.06 11.76 -6.72
N SER A 86 9.33 12.88 -6.66
CA SER A 86 9.65 14.06 -7.45
C SER A 86 10.82 14.87 -6.87
N LEU A 87 11.05 14.82 -5.54
CA LEU A 87 12.13 15.54 -4.87
C LEU A 87 13.40 14.68 -4.87
N PHE A 88 14.54 15.29 -5.19
CA PHE A 88 15.82 14.61 -5.15
C PHE A 88 16.30 14.53 -3.71
N PRO A 89 16.42 13.34 -3.10
CA PRO A 89 16.73 13.22 -1.69
C PRO A 89 18.08 13.88 -1.40
N TRP A 90 19.11 13.62 -2.19
CA TRP A 90 20.47 14.15 -1.99
C TRP A 90 20.62 15.67 -2.19
N MET A 91 19.57 16.40 -2.57
CA MET A 91 19.59 17.86 -2.68
C MET A 91 18.90 18.48 -1.46
N SER A 92 19.43 19.59 -0.96
CA SER A 92 18.71 20.37 0.06
C SER A 92 17.34 20.82 -0.48
N VAL A 93 16.43 21.18 0.41
CA VAL A 93 15.10 21.71 0.07
C VAL A 93 15.24 22.94 -0.82
N ALA A 94 16.15 23.87 -0.49
CA ALA A 94 16.44 25.02 -1.34
C ALA A 94 17.03 24.61 -2.71
N ASP A 95 17.89 23.60 -2.76
CA ASP A 95 18.47 23.13 -4.03
C ASP A 95 17.44 22.41 -4.92
N ASN A 96 16.50 21.67 -4.31
CA ASN A 96 15.36 21.07 -4.99
C ASN A 96 14.47 22.14 -5.63
N VAL A 97 14.15 23.20 -4.88
CA VAL A 97 13.35 24.33 -5.37
C VAL A 97 14.12 25.12 -6.44
N ALA A 98 15.44 25.27 -6.30
CA ALA A 98 16.29 25.99 -7.26
C ALA A 98 16.62 25.19 -8.53
N LEU A 99 16.35 23.88 -8.55
CA LEU A 99 16.73 22.98 -9.65
C LEU A 99 16.12 23.36 -11.02
N PRO A 100 14.82 23.65 -11.18
CA PRO A 100 14.29 24.05 -12.48
C PRO A 100 14.89 25.37 -12.97
N LEU A 101 15.31 26.26 -12.06
CA LEU A 101 15.89 27.55 -12.41
C LEU A 101 17.26 27.45 -13.09
N ARG A 102 17.93 26.28 -13.04
CA ARG A 102 19.18 26.07 -13.79
C ARG A 102 19.00 26.25 -15.30
N ARG A 103 17.79 25.97 -15.83
CA ARG A 103 17.48 26.13 -17.26
C ARG A 103 17.24 27.58 -17.68
N LYS A 104 16.94 28.49 -16.74
CA LYS A 104 16.72 29.92 -17.01
C LYS A 104 18.02 30.75 -17.12
N GLY A 105 19.19 30.11 -17.10
CA GLY A 105 20.48 30.81 -17.16
C GLY A 105 20.80 31.69 -15.94
N MET A 106 20.01 31.57 -14.86
CA MET A 106 20.21 32.31 -13.61
C MET A 106 21.49 31.86 -12.90
N ASP A 107 22.22 32.80 -12.31
CA ASP A 107 23.42 32.49 -11.54
C ASP A 107 23.09 31.73 -10.23
N LYS A 108 24.10 31.24 -9.52
CA LYS A 108 23.88 30.46 -8.28
C LYS A 108 23.20 31.28 -7.18
N LYS A 109 23.48 32.59 -7.09
CA LYS A 109 22.95 33.46 -6.04
C LYS A 109 21.47 33.75 -6.32
N GLN A 110 21.14 34.17 -7.54
CA GLN A 110 19.78 34.45 -7.99
C GLN A 110 18.85 33.24 -7.82
N ARG A 111 19.33 32.04 -8.18
CA ARG A 111 18.54 30.80 -8.00
C ARG A 111 18.25 30.50 -6.54
N ARG A 112 19.22 30.75 -5.64
CA ARG A 112 19.04 30.53 -4.21
C ARG A 112 18.08 31.54 -3.60
N GLU A 113 18.17 32.81 -4.00
CA GLU A 113 17.24 33.86 -3.57
C GLU A 113 15.80 33.53 -3.99
N ALA A 114 15.58 33.19 -5.26
CA ALA A 114 14.25 32.79 -5.75
C ALA A 114 13.72 31.52 -5.07
N ALA A 115 14.59 30.55 -4.75
CA ALA A 115 14.19 29.36 -4.02
C ALA A 115 13.78 29.64 -2.56
N VAL A 116 14.49 30.54 -1.88
CA VAL A 116 14.15 30.94 -0.51
C VAL A 116 12.86 31.77 -0.50
N GLU A 117 12.66 32.65 -1.47
CA GLU A 117 11.40 33.40 -1.67
C GLU A 117 10.22 32.44 -1.81
N ALA A 118 10.30 31.47 -2.73
CA ALA A 118 9.24 30.49 -2.93
C ALA A 118 9.00 29.58 -1.71
N LEU A 119 10.05 29.26 -0.95
CA LEU A 119 9.90 28.52 0.31
C LEU A 119 9.18 29.34 1.38
N SER A 120 9.41 30.65 1.43
CA SER A 120 8.70 31.55 2.34
C SER A 120 7.21 31.61 2.03
N GLU A 121 6.82 31.56 0.76
CA GLU A 121 5.41 31.59 0.34
C GLU A 121 4.62 30.37 0.79
N VAL A 122 5.30 29.23 0.98
CA VAL A 122 4.70 27.98 1.47
C VAL A 122 4.92 27.74 2.98
N GLY A 123 5.56 28.69 3.67
CA GLY A 123 5.86 28.63 5.12
C GLY A 123 7.00 27.68 5.49
N LEU A 124 7.97 27.47 4.59
CA LEU A 124 9.09 26.55 4.75
C LEU A 124 10.47 27.23 4.67
N GLU A 125 10.57 28.54 4.91
CA GLU A 125 11.85 29.27 4.83
C GLU A 125 12.91 28.70 5.80
N LYS A 126 12.48 28.25 6.99
CA LYS A 126 13.36 27.60 7.99
C LYS A 126 13.81 26.20 7.60
N ALA A 127 13.14 25.57 6.62
CA ALA A 127 13.47 24.24 6.13
C ALA A 127 14.41 24.26 4.92
N ALA A 128 14.80 25.44 4.41
CA ALA A 128 15.63 25.59 3.21
C ALA A 128 16.93 24.76 3.22
N GLY A 129 17.58 24.63 4.38
CA GLY A 129 18.80 23.84 4.58
C GLY A 129 18.59 22.36 4.89
N LYS A 130 17.34 21.93 5.12
CA LYS A 130 17.00 20.52 5.34
C LYS A 130 17.01 19.75 4.02
N PHE A 131 16.91 18.44 4.10
CA PHE A 131 16.72 17.54 2.97
C PHE A 131 15.30 16.95 2.97
N PRO A 132 14.75 16.48 1.83
CA PRO A 132 13.38 15.98 1.72
C PRO A 132 12.98 14.94 2.77
N TRP A 133 13.87 13.98 3.10
CA TRP A 133 13.59 12.94 4.10
C TRP A 133 13.50 13.45 5.55
N GLN A 134 13.87 14.71 5.80
CA GLN A 134 13.73 15.38 7.10
C GLN A 134 12.40 16.16 7.23
N LEU A 135 11.52 16.03 6.23
CA LEU A 135 10.25 16.73 6.14
C LEU A 135 9.10 15.71 6.21
N SER A 136 7.99 16.09 6.85
CA SER A 136 6.74 15.33 6.76
C SER A 136 6.20 15.29 5.33
N GLY A 137 5.28 14.37 5.02
CA GLY A 137 4.66 14.29 3.68
C GLY A 137 4.05 15.62 3.22
N GLY A 138 3.29 16.28 4.10
CA GLY A 138 2.74 17.63 3.83
C GLY A 138 3.82 18.69 3.59
N MET A 139 4.92 18.66 4.33
CA MET A 139 6.05 19.56 4.09
C MET A 139 6.74 19.26 2.75
N GLN A 140 6.93 18.00 2.37
CA GLN A 140 7.48 17.63 1.07
C GLN A 140 6.57 18.09 -0.08
N GLN A 141 5.26 17.98 0.10
CA GLN A 141 4.30 18.48 -0.88
C GLN A 141 4.39 20.00 -1.05
N ARG A 142 4.48 20.74 0.06
CA ARG A 142 4.74 22.19 0.03
C ARG A 142 6.06 22.54 -0.67
N VAL A 143 7.11 21.73 -0.53
CA VAL A 143 8.36 21.91 -1.29
C VAL A 143 8.15 21.68 -2.79
N SER A 144 7.34 20.69 -3.19
CA SER A 144 7.00 20.47 -4.60
C SER A 144 6.25 21.67 -5.20
N ILE A 145 5.32 22.25 -4.45
CA ILE A 145 4.61 23.48 -4.81
C ILE A 145 5.60 24.66 -4.90
N ALA A 146 6.45 24.86 -3.89
CA ALA A 146 7.47 25.92 -3.89
C ALA A 146 8.42 25.82 -5.09
N ARG A 147 8.82 24.61 -5.48
CA ARG A 147 9.65 24.37 -6.68
C ARG A 147 8.94 24.82 -7.95
N ALA A 148 7.64 24.57 -8.06
CA ALA A 148 6.85 25.04 -9.18
C ALA A 148 6.72 26.58 -9.16
N LEU A 149 6.51 27.19 -7.97
CA LEU A 149 6.39 28.64 -7.80
C LEU A 149 7.67 29.40 -8.09
N ALA A 150 8.82 28.89 -7.66
CA ALA A 150 10.12 29.50 -7.94
C ALA A 150 10.32 29.70 -9.45
N TYR A 151 9.75 28.82 -10.27
CA TYR A 151 9.82 28.89 -11.71
C TYR A 151 8.94 29.98 -12.34
N ARG A 152 7.99 30.56 -11.59
CA ARG A 152 6.99 31.56 -12.05
C ARG A 152 6.33 31.16 -13.37
N PRO A 153 5.60 30.02 -13.38
CA PRO A 153 4.93 29.54 -14.58
C PRO A 153 3.72 30.41 -14.90
N ALA A 154 3.38 30.49 -16.19
CA ALA A 154 2.12 31.07 -16.62
C ALA A 154 0.95 30.09 -16.35
N LEU A 155 1.22 28.77 -16.47
CA LEU A 155 0.28 27.69 -16.17
C LEU A 155 0.92 26.69 -15.19
N MET A 156 0.25 26.45 -14.06
CA MET A 156 0.60 25.37 -13.13
C MET A 156 -0.38 24.21 -13.31
N LEU A 157 0.15 23.03 -13.60
CA LEU A 157 -0.61 21.78 -13.61
C LEU A 157 -0.40 21.07 -12.26
N MET A 158 -1.46 20.60 -11.65
CA MET A 158 -1.38 19.83 -10.40
C MET A 158 -2.11 18.50 -10.57
N ASP A 159 -1.41 17.38 -10.39
CA ASP A 159 -1.96 16.02 -10.50
C ASP A 159 -2.17 15.43 -9.11
N GLU A 160 -3.42 15.34 -8.66
CA GLU A 160 -3.81 14.86 -7.32
C GLU A 160 -2.94 15.39 -6.17
N PRO A 161 -2.77 16.72 -6.05
CA PRO A 161 -1.78 17.32 -5.16
C PRO A 161 -2.07 17.12 -3.66
N PHE A 162 -3.23 16.59 -3.28
CA PHE A 162 -3.65 16.46 -1.88
C PHE A 162 -3.98 15.01 -1.46
N GLY A 163 -3.81 14.03 -2.37
CA GLY A 163 -4.31 12.66 -2.16
C GLY A 163 -3.55 11.82 -1.13
N SER A 164 -2.29 12.15 -0.83
CA SER A 164 -1.38 11.35 0.02
C SER A 164 -1.04 12.00 1.36
N VAL A 165 -1.95 12.82 1.89
CA VAL A 165 -1.82 13.47 3.22
C VAL A 165 -3.10 13.28 4.05
N ASP A 166 -2.97 13.45 5.37
CA ASP A 166 -4.12 13.46 6.28
C ASP A 166 -5.07 14.63 6.00
N ALA A 167 -6.29 14.55 6.54
CA ALA A 167 -7.36 15.50 6.25
C ALA A 167 -6.98 16.95 6.61
N GLN A 168 -6.36 17.19 7.78
CA GLN A 168 -6.00 18.55 8.19
C GLN A 168 -4.88 19.12 7.31
N THR A 169 -3.88 18.31 6.97
CA THR A 169 -2.82 18.72 6.04
C THR A 169 -3.37 19.00 4.64
N ARG A 170 -4.40 18.27 4.18
CA ARG A 170 -5.09 18.54 2.90
C ARG A 170 -5.74 19.92 2.90
N GLU A 171 -6.56 20.23 3.89
CA GLU A 171 -7.23 21.53 4.04
C GLU A 171 -6.21 22.69 4.01
N ASP A 172 -5.12 22.54 4.76
CA ASP A 172 -3.99 23.46 4.79
C ASP A 172 -3.35 23.72 3.40
N LEU A 173 -3.28 22.69 2.56
CA LEU A 173 -2.72 22.75 1.21
C LEU A 173 -3.69 23.35 0.19
N GLU A 174 -5.00 23.12 0.34
CA GLU A 174 -6.03 23.79 -0.45
C GLU A 174 -5.98 25.29 -0.21
N ASP A 175 -5.96 25.72 1.06
CA ASP A 175 -5.85 27.13 1.43
C ASP A 175 -4.55 27.75 0.93
N LEU A 176 -3.44 27.01 1.03
CA LEU A 176 -2.18 27.44 0.45
C LEU A 176 -2.29 27.66 -1.06
N THR A 177 -2.94 26.75 -1.78
CA THR A 177 -3.13 26.84 -3.23
C THR A 177 -3.93 28.08 -3.60
N LEU A 178 -5.04 28.35 -2.90
CA LEU A 178 -5.85 29.55 -3.09
C LEU A 178 -5.07 30.85 -2.80
N ARG A 179 -4.30 30.88 -1.70
CA ARG A 179 -3.46 32.04 -1.35
C ARG A 179 -2.41 32.31 -2.44
N VAL A 180 -1.67 31.28 -2.83
CA VAL A 180 -0.59 31.38 -3.82
C VAL A 180 -1.12 31.79 -5.20
N ARG A 181 -2.26 31.23 -5.61
CA ARG A 181 -2.96 31.65 -6.83
C ARG A 181 -3.28 33.14 -6.80
N SER A 182 -3.88 33.61 -5.70
CA SER A 182 -4.26 35.02 -5.52
C SER A 182 -3.05 35.96 -5.53
N MET A 183 -1.97 35.59 -4.83
CA MET A 183 -0.74 36.39 -4.76
C MET A 183 -0.06 36.59 -6.12
N HIS A 184 -0.09 35.58 -7.00
CA HIS A 184 0.62 35.60 -8.28
C HIS A 184 -0.28 35.76 -9.51
N ASN A 185 -1.60 35.93 -9.33
CA ASN A 185 -2.60 35.87 -10.41
C ASN A 185 -2.39 34.64 -11.33
N MET A 186 -2.11 33.49 -10.73
CA MET A 186 -1.64 32.31 -11.44
C MET A 186 -2.81 31.54 -12.08
N THR A 187 -2.59 31.02 -13.28
CA THR A 187 -3.53 30.07 -13.91
C THR A 187 -3.19 28.66 -13.44
N ILE A 188 -4.17 27.92 -12.93
CA ILE A 188 -3.96 26.58 -12.38
C ILE A 188 -4.96 25.61 -13.01
N LEU A 189 -4.45 24.46 -13.48
CA LEU A 189 -5.27 23.32 -13.86
C LEU A 189 -5.01 22.19 -12.86
N LEU A 190 -6.00 21.89 -12.02
CA LEU A 190 -5.89 20.91 -10.95
C LEU A 190 -6.69 19.66 -11.31
N ILE A 191 -6.05 18.50 -11.21
CA ILE A 191 -6.69 17.20 -11.34
C ILE A 191 -6.90 16.62 -9.95
N THR A 192 -8.12 16.21 -9.65
CA THR A 192 -8.43 15.50 -8.40
C THR A 192 -9.53 14.46 -8.64
N HIS A 193 -9.60 13.48 -7.75
CA HIS A 193 -10.72 12.55 -7.65
C HIS A 193 -11.68 12.94 -6.51
N ASP A 194 -11.33 13.91 -5.67
CA ASP A 194 -12.16 14.40 -4.58
C ASP A 194 -13.07 15.55 -5.07
N ILE A 195 -14.37 15.41 -4.81
CA ILE A 195 -15.37 16.37 -5.27
C ILE A 195 -15.32 17.64 -4.43
N ASP A 196 -15.14 17.50 -3.12
CA ASP A 196 -15.18 18.61 -2.17
C ASP A 196 -13.95 19.50 -2.41
N GLU A 197 -12.77 18.91 -2.66
CA GLU A 197 -11.56 19.62 -3.11
C GLU A 197 -11.87 20.45 -4.36
N SER A 198 -12.47 19.83 -5.39
CA SER A 198 -12.71 20.47 -6.68
C SER A 198 -13.63 21.69 -6.60
N VAL A 199 -14.67 21.60 -5.76
CA VAL A 199 -15.63 22.69 -5.54
C VAL A 199 -15.02 23.76 -4.63
N TYR A 200 -14.20 23.36 -3.65
CA TYR A 200 -13.59 24.30 -2.71
C TYR A 200 -12.51 25.18 -3.36
N VAL A 201 -11.65 24.61 -4.22
CA VAL A 201 -10.54 25.38 -4.82
C VAL A 201 -10.88 25.97 -6.20
N GLY A 202 -11.79 25.32 -6.95
CA GLY A 202 -12.12 25.69 -8.33
C GLY A 202 -12.86 27.02 -8.48
N ASP A 203 -12.59 27.73 -9.57
CA ASP A 203 -13.55 28.65 -10.21
C ASP A 203 -14.46 27.91 -11.18
N ARG A 204 -13.98 26.77 -11.68
CA ARG A 204 -14.68 25.90 -12.62
C ARG A 204 -14.34 24.43 -12.36
N VAL A 205 -15.34 23.56 -12.45
CA VAL A 205 -15.18 22.10 -12.33
C VAL A 205 -15.61 21.45 -13.65
N VAL A 206 -14.64 20.86 -14.33
CA VAL A 206 -14.83 20.11 -15.58
C VAL A 206 -14.88 18.62 -15.24
N VAL A 207 -15.97 17.96 -15.63
CA VAL A 207 -16.21 16.54 -15.36
C VAL A 207 -15.95 15.72 -16.62
N LEU A 208 -15.09 14.70 -16.51
CA LEU A 208 -14.79 13.76 -17.59
C LEU A 208 -15.63 12.47 -17.49
N SER A 209 -16.07 11.95 -18.63
CA SER A 209 -16.68 10.62 -18.76
C SER A 209 -15.67 9.49 -18.50
N LYS A 210 -16.13 8.24 -18.48
CA LYS A 210 -15.25 7.07 -18.61
C LYS A 210 -14.52 7.08 -19.96
N SER A 211 -13.41 6.33 -20.03
CA SER A 211 -12.60 6.13 -21.24
C SER A 211 -13.46 5.62 -22.41
N PRO A 212 -13.36 6.20 -23.63
CA PRO A 212 -12.55 7.37 -23.98
C PRO A 212 -13.10 8.65 -23.34
N ALA A 213 -12.27 9.41 -22.63
CA ALA A 213 -12.73 10.60 -21.91
C ALA A 213 -13.26 11.67 -22.88
N GLY A 214 -14.47 12.14 -22.61
CA GLY A 214 -15.09 13.36 -23.09
C GLY A 214 -15.52 14.25 -21.92
N ILE A 215 -15.77 15.53 -22.16
CA ILE A 215 -16.34 16.41 -21.13
C ILE A 215 -17.85 16.17 -21.05
N VAL A 216 -18.34 15.85 -19.85
CA VAL A 216 -19.77 15.63 -19.56
C VAL A 216 -20.37 16.75 -18.71
N GLY A 217 -19.55 17.64 -18.17
CA GLY A 217 -19.99 18.86 -17.50
C GLY A 217 -18.85 19.88 -17.39
N ASP A 218 -19.21 21.16 -17.44
CA ASP A 218 -18.31 22.29 -17.19
C ASP A 218 -19.08 23.27 -16.29
N LEU A 219 -18.89 23.15 -14.99
CA LEU A 219 -19.65 23.84 -13.95
C LEU A 219 -18.88 25.03 -13.43
N ARG A 220 -19.52 26.19 -13.38
CA ARG A 220 -18.95 27.39 -12.77
C ARG A 220 -19.16 27.38 -11.25
N VAL A 221 -18.13 27.73 -10.49
CA VAL A 221 -18.13 27.76 -9.04
C VAL A 221 -18.16 29.22 -8.57
N ASP A 222 -19.36 29.78 -8.43
CA ASP A 222 -19.59 31.16 -7.99
C ASP A 222 -19.76 31.26 -6.45
N LEU A 223 -18.89 30.58 -5.70
CA LEU A 223 -18.88 30.66 -4.24
C LEU A 223 -18.31 32.00 -3.74
N PRO A 224 -18.86 32.58 -2.65
CA PRO A 224 -18.35 33.82 -2.08
C PRO A 224 -16.91 33.67 -1.58
N GLY A 225 -16.12 34.75 -1.70
CA GLY A 225 -14.76 34.83 -1.17
C GLY A 225 -14.64 35.86 -0.03
N PRO A 226 -13.62 35.77 0.85
CA PRO A 226 -12.62 34.70 0.93
C PRO A 226 -13.21 33.37 1.43
N ARG A 227 -12.70 32.25 0.90
CA ARG A 227 -13.13 30.90 1.28
C ARG A 227 -12.38 30.46 2.54
N ASP A 228 -13.09 29.82 3.46
CA ASP A 228 -12.53 29.09 4.61
C ASP A 228 -13.08 27.66 4.68
N GLN A 229 -12.34 26.80 5.37
CA GLN A 229 -12.56 25.36 5.39
C GLN A 229 -13.92 24.94 5.96
N ILE A 230 -14.53 25.77 6.82
CA ILE A 230 -15.77 25.47 7.52
C ILE A 230 -16.96 26.13 6.82
N THR A 231 -17.03 27.46 6.79
CA THR A 231 -18.26 28.16 6.37
C THR A 231 -18.53 28.02 4.87
N THR A 232 -17.47 27.89 4.06
CA THR A 232 -17.61 27.63 2.62
C THR A 232 -18.28 26.29 2.34
N ARG A 233 -17.91 25.24 3.08
CA ARG A 233 -18.45 23.89 2.89
C ARG A 233 -19.88 23.74 3.41
N GLU A 234 -20.25 24.55 4.39
CA GLU A 234 -21.63 24.66 4.87
C GLU A 234 -22.53 25.46 3.93
N HIS A 235 -21.94 26.25 3.01
CA HIS A 235 -22.71 27.10 2.10
C HIS A 235 -23.67 26.27 1.23
N PRO A 236 -24.95 26.64 1.10
CA PRO A 236 -25.92 25.89 0.31
C PRO A 236 -25.47 25.63 -1.14
N ASP A 237 -24.84 26.64 -1.78
CA ASP A 237 -24.33 26.50 -3.14
C ASP A 237 -23.16 25.51 -3.24
N PHE A 238 -22.33 25.39 -2.19
CA PHE A 238 -21.26 24.40 -2.15
C PHE A 238 -21.87 22.99 -2.12
N VAL A 239 -22.85 22.77 -1.24
CA VAL A 239 -23.55 21.49 -1.13
C VAL A 239 -24.25 21.14 -2.44
N HIS A 240 -24.85 22.12 -3.11
CA HIS A 240 -25.50 21.95 -4.41
C HIS A 240 -24.50 21.53 -5.50
N LEU A 241 -23.42 22.30 -5.67
CA LEU A 241 -22.37 22.03 -6.65
C LEU A 241 -21.70 20.68 -6.41
N ARG A 242 -21.38 20.34 -5.15
CA ARG A 242 -20.87 19.02 -4.76
C ARG A 242 -21.82 17.91 -5.21
N GLY A 243 -23.12 18.08 -4.96
CA GLY A 243 -24.15 17.12 -5.39
C GLY A 243 -24.22 16.99 -6.92
N GLU A 244 -24.10 18.08 -7.65
CA GLU A 244 -24.13 18.10 -9.12
C GLU A 244 -22.89 17.43 -9.73
N VAL A 245 -21.69 17.81 -9.29
CA VAL A 245 -20.44 17.16 -9.68
C VAL A 245 -20.51 15.66 -9.39
N GLY A 246 -20.98 15.28 -8.19
CA GLY A 246 -21.14 13.87 -7.82
C GLY A 246 -22.09 13.09 -8.72
N ARG A 247 -23.18 13.69 -9.18
CA ARG A 247 -24.10 13.07 -10.16
C ARG A 247 -23.42 12.86 -11.51
N LEU A 248 -22.73 13.89 -12.01
CA LEU A 248 -22.03 13.83 -13.30
C LEU A 248 -20.92 12.77 -13.30
N VAL A 249 -20.12 12.71 -12.24
CA VAL A 249 -19.05 11.70 -12.09
C VAL A 249 -19.61 10.28 -12.05
N ARG A 250 -20.78 10.07 -11.42
CA ARG A 250 -21.44 8.75 -11.31
C ARG A 250 -22.30 8.39 -12.51
N GLY A 251 -22.52 9.31 -13.45
CA GLY A 251 -23.41 9.11 -14.61
C GLY A 251 -24.89 8.94 -14.23
N VAL A 252 -25.31 9.53 -13.11
CA VAL A 252 -26.71 9.46 -12.63
C VAL A 252 -27.49 10.66 -13.20
N PRO A 253 -28.64 10.46 -13.88
CA PRO A 253 -29.48 11.55 -14.36
C PRO A 253 -29.90 12.47 -13.19
N GLY A 254 -29.85 13.78 -13.41
CA GLY A 254 -30.39 14.75 -12.46
C GLY A 254 -31.91 14.60 -12.27
N PRO A 255 -32.46 15.07 -11.14
CA PRO A 255 -33.90 15.17 -10.99
C PRO A 255 -34.49 16.06 -12.11
N PRO A 256 -35.71 15.76 -12.61
CA PRO A 256 -36.35 16.56 -13.64
C PRO A 256 -36.83 17.88 -13.01
N ASP A 257 -35.97 18.90 -12.99
CA ASP A 257 -36.28 20.34 -13.09
C ASP A 257 -35.04 21.18 -12.73
N SER A 258 -34.21 21.46 -13.75
CA SER A 258 -33.31 22.64 -13.75
C SER A 258 -32.94 23.11 -15.18
N ALA A 259 -33.75 22.75 -16.17
CA ALA A 259 -33.63 23.29 -17.52
C ALA A 259 -34.40 24.62 -17.63
N ALA A 260 -33.86 25.71 -17.07
CA ALA A 260 -34.04 27.10 -17.53
C ALA A 260 -33.35 28.07 -16.56
N GLY A 261 -32.16 28.54 -16.91
CA GLY A 261 -31.44 29.55 -16.12
C GLY A 261 -30.27 30.17 -16.88
N GLY A 262 -30.44 30.47 -18.17
CA GLY A 262 -29.47 31.27 -18.91
C GLY A 262 -29.45 32.70 -18.36
N ALA A 263 -28.50 33.03 -17.49
CA ALA A 263 -28.25 34.39 -17.06
C ALA A 263 -27.31 35.08 -18.08
N ALA A 264 -27.88 36.01 -18.85
CA ALA A 264 -27.17 36.95 -19.72
C ALA A 264 -26.23 37.88 -18.90
N PRO A 265 -25.15 38.43 -19.51
CA PRO A 265 -24.13 39.16 -18.79
C PRO A 265 -24.65 40.54 -18.37
N ARG A 266 -24.60 40.87 -17.08
CA ARG A 266 -24.87 42.23 -16.59
C ARG A 266 -23.57 43.03 -16.54
N SER A 267 -23.62 44.20 -17.17
CA SER A 267 -22.57 45.20 -17.32
C SER A 267 -22.17 45.89 -16.01
N ALA A 268 -20.96 46.46 -16.03
CA ALA A 268 -20.19 47.17 -15.01
C ALA A 268 -20.96 48.25 -14.18
N PRO A 269 -20.43 48.67 -13.01
CA PRO A 269 -21.14 49.53 -12.07
C PRO A 269 -20.94 51.02 -12.41
N GLU A 270 -22.03 51.79 -12.36
CA GLU A 270 -22.00 53.25 -12.26
C GLU A 270 -22.36 53.72 -10.85
N THR A 271 -21.73 54.83 -10.50
CA THR A 271 -21.58 55.49 -9.20
C THR A 271 -22.82 56.20 -8.65
N ALA A 272 -22.80 56.40 -7.31
CA ALA A 272 -23.22 57.59 -6.54
C ALA A 272 -24.50 57.54 -5.66
N THR A 273 -24.28 57.36 -4.34
CA THR A 273 -24.63 58.23 -3.17
C THR A 273 -26.10 58.69 -2.89
N PRO A 274 -26.46 59.29 -1.71
CA PRO A 274 -27.04 58.60 -0.55
C PRO A 274 -28.38 59.17 -0.03
N GLY A 275 -28.98 58.51 0.97
CA GLY A 275 -30.05 59.04 1.86
C GLY A 275 -31.22 58.07 2.01
N ALA A 276 -32.03 58.07 3.05
CA ALA A 276 -32.04 58.58 4.42
C ALA A 276 -33.28 57.93 5.09
N ASP A 277 -33.21 57.69 6.40
CA ASP A 277 -34.29 57.43 7.37
C ASP A 277 -35.41 56.41 7.06
N THR A 278 -35.67 55.50 8.01
CA THR A 278 -36.74 55.68 9.03
C THR A 278 -36.88 54.46 9.95
N THR A 279 -36.79 54.71 11.26
CA THR A 279 -37.61 54.19 12.39
C THR A 279 -37.74 52.68 12.69
N GLY A 280 -37.38 52.30 13.92
CA GLY A 280 -37.84 51.06 14.63
C GLY A 280 -39.32 51.12 15.05
N PRO A 281 -39.85 50.30 16.00
CA PRO A 281 -39.15 49.78 17.20
C PRO A 281 -39.52 48.33 17.68
N ASP A 282 -38.80 47.89 18.73
CA ASP A 282 -39.13 47.04 19.90
C ASP A 282 -40.04 45.79 19.82
N THR A 283 -39.59 44.65 20.39
CA THR A 283 -39.98 44.18 21.75
C THR A 283 -39.50 42.75 22.10
N ASP A 284 -38.88 42.67 23.29
CA ASP A 284 -38.96 41.69 24.38
C ASP A 284 -38.78 40.16 24.26
N VAL A 285 -37.94 39.70 25.20
CA VAL A 285 -37.70 38.34 25.74
C VAL A 285 -38.72 38.05 26.86
N PRO A 286 -38.99 36.78 27.24
CA PRO A 286 -38.46 36.28 28.51
C PRO A 286 -38.11 34.77 28.57
N THR A 287 -37.15 34.46 29.46
CA THR A 287 -36.80 33.15 30.04
C THR A 287 -37.87 32.63 31.04
N PRO A 288 -37.73 31.39 31.57
CA PRO A 288 -37.28 31.29 32.97
C PRO A 288 -36.38 30.08 33.36
N ASP A 289 -35.60 30.34 34.41
CA ASP A 289 -34.88 29.52 35.43
C ASP A 289 -35.82 28.56 36.23
N ALA A 290 -35.44 27.62 37.14
CA ALA A 290 -34.19 27.11 37.75
C ALA A 290 -34.50 25.84 38.60
N ASP A 291 -33.42 25.20 39.10
CA ASP A 291 -33.25 24.55 40.44
C ASP A 291 -33.97 23.20 40.74
N THR A 292 -33.47 22.25 41.56
CA THR A 292 -32.39 22.18 42.57
C THR A 292 -32.11 20.70 43.00
N THR A 293 -30.90 20.45 43.54
CA THR A 293 -30.50 19.52 44.67
C THR A 293 -30.50 17.97 44.55
N GLY A 294 -29.34 17.35 44.85
CA GLY A 294 -29.13 15.92 45.24
C GLY A 294 -29.30 15.68 46.76
N PRO A 295 -28.56 14.80 47.48
CA PRO A 295 -27.74 13.60 47.14
C PRO A 295 -27.97 12.38 48.12
N GLY A 296 -27.16 11.30 48.04
CA GLY A 296 -26.93 10.30 49.14
C GLY A 296 -26.86 8.82 48.70
N THR A 297 -25.70 8.13 48.84
CA THR A 297 -25.32 7.12 49.90
C THR A 297 -26.00 5.74 49.72
N ASP A 298 -25.46 4.54 49.96
CA ASP A 298 -24.20 3.96 50.46
C ASP A 298 -24.31 2.42 50.25
N ASP A 299 -23.17 1.72 50.32
CA ASP A 299 -22.92 0.40 50.94
C ASP A 299 -23.45 -0.98 50.44
N THR A 300 -22.44 -1.88 50.34
CA THR A 300 -22.33 -3.28 50.86
C THR A 300 -22.87 -4.51 50.10
N ASP A 301 -21.89 -5.33 49.68
CA ASP A 301 -21.60 -6.71 50.14
C ASP A 301 -22.76 -7.75 50.19
N THR A 302 -22.68 -8.85 49.42
CA THR A 302 -22.38 -10.22 49.93
C THR A 302 -22.49 -11.32 48.86
N THR A 303 -21.67 -12.34 49.11
CA THR A 303 -21.40 -13.66 48.51
C THR A 303 -22.55 -14.67 48.39
N THR A 304 -22.43 -15.62 47.45
CA THR A 304 -22.72 -17.09 47.56
C THR A 304 -22.13 -17.82 46.33
N SER A 305 -21.08 -18.65 46.47
CA SER A 305 -21.07 -20.12 46.71
C SER A 305 -21.34 -20.96 45.44
N ASP A 306 -20.35 -21.67 44.90
CA ASP A 306 -20.07 -23.13 45.10
C ASP A 306 -20.49 -23.92 43.84
N ALA A 307 -19.85 -24.98 43.33
CA ALA A 307 -18.84 -25.90 43.85
C ALA A 307 -18.24 -26.75 42.69
N ASP A 308 -17.40 -27.70 43.10
CA ASP A 308 -16.76 -28.83 42.43
C ASP A 308 -15.42 -28.55 41.74
N GLY A 309 -14.30 -29.10 42.17
CA GLY A 309 -14.08 -30.10 43.22
C GLY A 309 -12.86 -30.94 42.85
N THR A 310 -11.89 -30.99 43.79
CA THR A 310 -11.10 -32.18 44.19
C THR A 310 -10.36 -32.98 43.10
N ASP A 311 -9.10 -33.39 43.23
CA ASP A 311 -8.26 -33.56 44.40
C ASP A 311 -6.84 -33.92 43.92
N THR A 312 -5.85 -33.49 44.70
CA THR A 312 -4.68 -34.24 45.24
C THR A 312 -3.97 -35.33 44.38
N THR A 313 -2.66 -35.60 44.45
CA THR A 313 -1.50 -35.09 45.22
C THR A 313 -0.24 -35.77 44.66
N THR A 314 0.86 -35.02 44.76
CA THR A 314 2.27 -35.41 44.99
C THR A 314 2.64 -36.86 45.32
N SER A 315 3.78 -37.33 44.78
CA SER A 315 4.87 -37.86 45.62
C SER A 315 6.23 -37.85 44.90
N ASP A 316 7.25 -37.48 45.67
CA ASP A 316 8.66 -37.35 45.34
C ASP A 316 9.45 -38.68 45.41
N ALA A 317 10.67 -38.59 44.85
CA ALA A 317 11.92 -39.29 45.20
C ALA A 317 12.16 -40.74 44.72
N ASP A 318 13.20 -40.94 43.89
CA ASP A 318 14.52 -41.41 44.36
C ASP A 318 15.57 -41.56 43.22
N THR A 319 16.83 -41.26 43.54
CA THR A 319 18.08 -41.52 42.76
C THR A 319 18.66 -42.87 43.27
N PRO A 320 19.54 -43.70 42.61
CA PRO A 320 20.80 -43.27 41.98
C PRO A 320 21.49 -44.14 40.87
N ALA A 321 22.49 -43.51 40.22
CA ALA A 321 23.81 -43.95 39.73
C ALA A 321 24.11 -45.38 39.19
N SER A 322 24.80 -45.44 38.03
CA SER A 322 26.15 -46.04 37.74
C SER A 322 26.27 -46.57 36.30
N GLY A 323 27.28 -46.09 35.53
CA GLY A 323 28.43 -46.89 35.01
C GLY A 323 28.22 -47.30 33.53
N ALA A 324 29.16 -47.34 32.59
CA ALA A 324 30.62 -47.22 32.57
C ALA A 324 31.11 -46.96 31.12
N ASP A 325 32.22 -46.23 31.00
CA ASP A 325 33.43 -46.47 30.18
C ASP A 325 33.38 -47.01 28.74
N THR A 326 34.07 -46.34 27.81
CA THR A 326 35.04 -46.92 26.84
C THR A 326 35.71 -45.85 25.95
N THR A 327 36.98 -45.56 26.27
CA THR A 327 38.17 -45.47 25.38
C THR A 327 38.13 -44.73 24.03
N GLY A 328 39.00 -43.72 23.89
CA GLY A 328 39.47 -43.13 22.61
C GLY A 328 40.42 -44.05 21.81
N PRO A 329 41.04 -43.56 20.71
CA PRO A 329 42.23 -42.72 20.89
C PRO A 329 42.47 -41.58 19.86
N ASP A 330 43.14 -40.54 20.37
CA ASP A 330 44.28 -39.74 19.86
C ASP A 330 44.41 -39.31 18.38
N GLY A 331 44.65 -37.99 18.25
CA GLY A 331 45.24 -37.33 17.07
C GLY A 331 45.65 -35.88 17.41
N GLU A 332 46.91 -35.71 17.81
CA GLU A 332 47.61 -34.46 18.14
C GLU A 332 47.53 -33.36 17.07
N ALA A 333 47.42 -32.10 17.52
CA ALA A 333 47.67 -30.89 16.73
C ALA A 333 48.94 -30.19 17.26
N PRO A 334 49.84 -29.69 16.39
CA PRO A 334 50.94 -28.83 16.80
C PRO A 334 50.74 -27.36 16.36
N GLU A 335 51.13 -26.45 17.25
CA GLU A 335 51.55 -25.06 16.97
C GLU A 335 52.88 -24.82 17.73
N PRO A 336 53.68 -23.74 17.54
CA PRO A 336 53.44 -22.50 16.77
C PRO A 336 54.65 -22.02 15.89
N GLY A 337 54.47 -20.92 15.13
CA GLY A 337 55.59 -20.22 14.47
C GLY A 337 55.26 -18.91 13.73
N ALA A 338 55.37 -17.79 14.47
CA ALA A 338 55.84 -16.42 14.14
C ALA A 338 55.67 -15.76 12.73
N GLY A 339 55.22 -14.48 12.75
CA GLY A 339 55.58 -13.44 11.75
C GLY A 339 54.61 -12.26 11.59
N ASP A 340 54.91 -11.12 12.26
CA ASP A 340 54.30 -9.76 12.27
C ASP A 340 54.11 -9.06 10.88
N PRO A 341 53.58 -7.80 10.74
CA PRO A 341 53.06 -6.82 11.72
C PRO A 341 51.70 -6.11 11.40
N GLU A 342 51.11 -5.48 12.43
CA GLU A 342 50.04 -4.46 12.38
C GLU A 342 50.58 -3.03 12.15
N PRO A 343 49.80 -2.08 11.61
CA PRO A 343 50.10 -0.65 11.69
C PRO A 343 49.24 0.11 12.72
N GLU A 344 49.93 0.68 13.70
CA GLU A 344 49.84 2.02 14.31
C GLU A 344 48.46 2.67 14.61
N THR A 345 48.21 2.84 15.91
CA THR A 345 47.22 3.75 16.50
C THR A 345 47.90 5.05 16.95
N ASP A 346 47.47 6.18 16.39
CA ASP A 346 47.93 7.51 16.82
C ASP A 346 47.10 8.00 18.01
N THR A 347 47.74 8.04 19.18
CA THR A 347 47.30 8.73 20.39
C THR A 347 47.62 10.22 20.31
N ILE A 348 46.62 11.08 20.52
CA ILE A 348 46.81 12.52 20.82
C ILE A 348 46.29 12.81 22.24
N GLU A 349 47.16 13.36 23.08
CA GLU A 349 46.93 13.76 24.47
C GLU A 349 45.97 14.97 24.62
N PRO A 350 45.30 15.14 25.78
CA PRO A 350 44.37 16.23 26.01
C PRO A 350 45.06 17.49 26.58
N GLY A 351 44.91 18.62 25.89
CA GLY A 351 45.27 19.95 26.39
C GLY A 351 44.22 20.51 27.34
N ALA A 352 44.63 20.79 28.56
CA ALA A 352 43.85 21.45 29.60
C ALA A 352 43.75 22.96 29.37
N ASP A 353 42.55 23.53 29.49
CA ASP A 353 42.39 24.88 30.04
C ASP A 353 41.00 25.04 30.69
N THR A 354 40.99 25.47 31.94
CA THR A 354 39.78 25.72 32.74
C THR A 354 39.86 27.11 33.34
N PRO A 355 38.80 27.94 33.22
CA PRO A 355 38.60 29.05 34.14
C PRO A 355 37.51 28.72 35.17
N LYS A 356 37.83 29.00 36.44
CA LYS A 356 36.98 28.89 37.64
C LYS A 356 35.81 29.89 37.65
N PRO A 357 34.74 29.62 38.45
CA PRO A 357 33.54 30.45 38.50
C PRO A 357 33.67 31.66 39.45
N GLY A 358 33.19 32.82 38.99
CA GLY A 358 32.93 33.99 39.81
C GLY A 358 31.43 34.10 40.13
N ALA A 359 31.13 34.29 41.41
CA ALA A 359 29.79 34.46 41.94
C ALA A 359 29.22 35.83 41.59
N ASP A 360 27.94 35.90 41.19
CA ASP A 360 27.06 36.96 41.62
C ASP A 360 25.60 36.50 41.70
N LYS A 361 24.91 36.96 42.74
CA LYS A 361 23.51 36.72 43.07
C LYS A 361 22.71 37.94 42.60
N ASP A 362 21.67 37.76 41.79
CA ASP A 362 20.28 38.10 42.15
C ASP A 362 19.33 37.99 40.93
N ARG A 363 18.19 37.34 41.19
CA ARG A 363 16.84 37.57 40.64
C ARG A 363 16.57 37.47 39.13
N GLY A 364 15.83 36.40 38.81
CA GLY A 364 14.83 36.36 37.75
C GLY A 364 14.40 34.92 37.49
N VAL A 365 13.27 34.50 38.06
CA VAL A 365 12.65 33.18 37.78
C VAL A 365 12.06 33.19 36.36
N PRO A 366 12.35 32.20 35.50
CA PRO A 366 11.43 31.79 34.45
C PRO A 366 10.81 30.44 34.80
N GLY A 367 9.51 30.34 34.51
CA GLY A 367 8.68 29.19 34.79
C GLY A 367 9.08 27.92 34.04
N ASP A 368 8.59 26.84 34.62
CA ASP A 368 8.44 25.47 34.12
C ASP A 368 8.50 25.34 32.59
N THR A 369 9.68 24.97 32.08
CA THR A 369 9.83 24.41 30.73
C THR A 369 9.87 22.90 30.87
N GLY A 370 8.86 22.24 30.29
CA GLY A 370 8.81 20.78 30.14
C GLY A 370 10.08 20.20 29.48
N PRO A 371 10.21 18.86 29.44
CA PRO A 371 11.46 18.20 29.07
C PRO A 371 11.94 18.69 27.70
N ALA A 372 13.18 19.20 27.66
CA ALA A 372 13.81 19.70 26.46
C ALA A 372 13.73 18.64 25.33
N PRO A 373 13.32 19.02 24.10
CA PRO A 373 13.28 18.09 22.98
C PRO A 373 14.68 17.57 22.72
N ARG A 374 14.82 16.23 22.70
CA ARG A 374 16.07 15.58 22.31
C ARG A 374 16.43 16.01 20.87
N PRO A 375 17.68 16.38 20.58
CA PRO A 375 18.08 16.72 19.23
C PRO A 375 17.95 15.48 18.34
N GLU A 376 17.02 15.53 17.38
CA GLU A 376 16.89 14.50 16.34
C GLU A 376 18.18 14.46 15.52
N ARG A 377 18.80 13.28 15.51
CA ARG A 377 19.94 13.00 14.65
C ARG A 377 19.49 13.10 13.20
N ILE A 378 20.16 14.00 12.48
CA ILE A 378 20.12 14.17 11.03
C ILE A 378 20.48 12.81 10.40
N HIS A 379 19.51 12.06 9.90
CA HIS A 379 19.84 11.02 8.92
C HIS A 379 20.25 11.75 7.64
N MET A 380 21.39 11.42 7.04
CA MET A 380 21.60 11.58 5.60
C MET A 380 20.69 10.55 4.89
N SER A 381 20.29 10.74 3.62
CA SER A 381 19.89 9.57 2.81
C SER A 381 21.13 8.71 2.67
N ASP A 382 21.25 7.79 3.61
CA ASP A 382 22.33 6.84 3.66
C ASP A 382 22.20 5.96 2.41
N PRO A 383 23.20 5.93 1.51
CA PRO A 383 23.18 4.97 0.40
C PRO A 383 23.12 3.52 0.91
N GLN A 384 23.45 3.29 2.18
CA GLN A 384 23.28 2.02 2.87
C GLN A 384 21.86 1.85 3.45
N ALA A 385 20.95 2.82 3.35
CA ALA A 385 19.61 2.75 3.95
C ALA A 385 18.83 1.51 3.50
N PRO A 386 18.81 1.09 2.22
CA PRO A 386 18.16 -0.17 1.84
C PRO A 386 18.80 -1.40 2.49
N ILE A 387 20.12 -1.38 2.69
CA ILE A 387 20.86 -2.47 3.35
C ILE A 387 20.54 -2.48 4.85
N TRP A 388 20.59 -1.32 5.52
CA TRP A 388 20.20 -1.19 6.92
C TRP A 388 18.74 -1.51 7.15
N ASP A 389 17.87 -1.21 6.18
CA ASP A 389 16.48 -1.60 6.22
C ASP A 389 16.33 -3.11 6.13
N ALA A 390 17.03 -3.79 5.21
CA ALA A 390 17.04 -5.25 5.14
C ALA A 390 17.60 -5.90 6.42
N ILE A 391 18.70 -5.38 6.97
CA ILE A 391 19.29 -5.84 8.25
C ILE A 391 18.27 -5.64 9.39
N GLY A 392 17.66 -4.46 9.49
CA GLY A 392 16.64 -4.14 10.48
C GLY A 392 15.37 -4.96 10.32
N GLY A 393 15.07 -5.42 9.09
CA GLY A 393 13.97 -6.30 8.74
C GLY A 393 13.94 -7.57 9.59
N ILE A 394 15.09 -8.13 9.96
CA ILE A 394 15.19 -9.30 10.84
C ILE A 394 14.54 -9.02 12.21
N SER A 395 14.87 -7.87 12.82
CA SER A 395 14.35 -7.50 14.14
C SER A 395 12.88 -7.11 14.08
N ARG A 396 12.44 -6.46 12.99
CA ARG A 396 11.02 -6.13 12.75
C ARG A 396 10.18 -7.38 12.59
N PHE A 397 10.66 -8.34 11.80
CA PHE A 397 9.96 -9.60 11.59
C PHE A 397 9.92 -10.45 12.88
N ALA A 398 11.01 -10.48 13.65
CA ALA A 398 11.01 -11.16 14.95
C ALA A 398 10.01 -10.55 15.95
N ALA A 399 9.77 -9.23 15.90
CA ALA A 399 8.74 -8.59 16.71
C ALA A 399 7.33 -9.04 16.30
N LEU A 400 7.04 -9.09 14.98
CA LEU A 400 5.78 -9.63 14.45
C LEU A 400 5.59 -11.09 14.84
N ALA A 401 6.65 -11.90 14.71
CA ALA A 401 6.64 -13.30 15.10
C ALA A 401 6.33 -13.49 16.59
N THR A 402 6.89 -12.64 17.45
CA THR A 402 6.58 -12.67 18.88
C THR A 402 5.11 -12.37 19.13
N MET A 403 4.55 -11.36 18.47
CA MET A 403 3.13 -11.01 18.59
C MET A 403 2.21 -12.14 18.11
N ALA A 404 2.57 -12.77 16.98
CA ALA A 404 1.83 -13.86 16.38
C ALA A 404 1.89 -15.15 17.22
N GLU A 405 3.06 -15.49 17.77
CA GLU A 405 3.23 -16.71 18.56
C GLU A 405 2.53 -16.59 19.92
N LEU A 406 2.72 -15.47 20.61
CA LEU A 406 2.14 -15.23 21.94
C LEU A 406 0.65 -14.85 21.91
N GLY A 407 0.05 -14.70 20.72
CA GLY A 407 -1.37 -14.37 20.58
C GLY A 407 -1.73 -12.97 21.07
N CYS A 408 -0.78 -12.03 21.12
CA CYS A 408 -1.03 -10.71 21.69
C CYS A 408 -2.09 -9.90 20.93
N ALA A 409 -2.24 -10.15 19.62
CA ALA A 409 -3.28 -9.51 18.82
C ALA A 409 -4.69 -9.89 19.29
N ASP A 410 -4.88 -11.15 19.69
CA ASP A 410 -6.19 -11.62 20.17
C ASP A 410 -6.54 -11.00 21.52
N GLU A 411 -5.56 -10.86 22.41
CA GLU A 411 -5.75 -10.23 23.71
C GLU A 411 -6.13 -8.73 23.62
N LEU A 412 -5.68 -8.06 22.56
CA LEU A 412 -5.98 -6.64 22.31
C LEU A 412 -7.27 -6.41 21.51
N ARG A 413 -8.03 -7.47 21.16
CA ARG A 413 -9.21 -7.35 20.29
C ARG A 413 -10.32 -6.46 20.86
N ASP A 414 -10.44 -6.45 22.18
CA ASP A 414 -11.54 -5.81 22.92
C ASP A 414 -11.16 -4.40 23.41
N GLY A 415 -9.93 -3.94 23.13
CA GLY A 415 -9.47 -2.60 23.47
C GLY A 415 -8.02 -2.54 23.96
N PRO A 416 -7.56 -1.35 24.38
CA PRO A 416 -6.21 -1.14 24.87
C PRO A 416 -5.92 -1.93 26.15
N LEU A 417 -4.70 -2.48 26.26
CA LEU A 417 -4.19 -3.12 27.48
C LEU A 417 -2.84 -2.54 27.87
N SER A 418 -2.58 -2.48 29.18
CA SER A 418 -1.22 -2.21 29.66
C SER A 418 -0.30 -3.38 29.31
N VAL A 419 1.00 -3.11 29.16
CA VAL A 419 1.98 -4.15 28.84
C VAL A 419 2.09 -5.21 29.93
N ASP A 420 1.85 -4.85 31.19
CA ASP A 420 1.87 -5.78 32.32
C ASP A 420 0.67 -6.74 32.26
N GLU A 421 -0.53 -6.21 31.98
CA GLU A 421 -1.73 -7.05 31.77
C GLU A 421 -1.57 -7.94 30.55
N LEU A 422 -1.10 -7.37 29.43
CA LEU A 422 -0.90 -8.13 28.20
C LEU A 422 0.15 -9.24 28.39
N ALA A 423 1.24 -8.95 29.09
CA ALA A 423 2.25 -9.94 29.43
C ALA A 423 1.69 -11.05 30.32
N LEU A 424 0.85 -10.71 31.30
CA LEU A 424 0.17 -11.70 32.14
C LEU A 424 -0.72 -12.62 31.30
N ARG A 425 -1.53 -12.06 30.39
CA ARG A 425 -2.45 -12.84 29.55
C ARG A 425 -1.73 -13.71 28.52
N CYS A 426 -0.66 -13.20 27.94
CA CYS A 426 0.16 -13.92 26.95
C CYS A 426 1.23 -14.85 27.56
N GLY A 427 1.33 -14.95 28.89
CA GLY A 427 2.37 -15.74 29.56
C GLY A 427 3.80 -15.24 29.29
N ALA A 428 3.97 -13.93 29.10
CA ALA A 428 5.23 -13.31 28.71
C ALA A 428 5.92 -12.58 29.88
N ASN A 429 7.23 -12.33 29.75
CA ASN A 429 7.92 -11.41 30.65
C ASN A 429 7.56 -9.95 30.30
N PRO A 430 7.06 -9.13 31.24
CA PRO A 430 6.62 -7.77 30.93
C PRO A 430 7.71 -6.88 30.33
N SER A 431 8.92 -6.93 30.87
CA SER A 431 10.04 -6.10 30.40
C SER A 431 10.49 -6.47 28.99
N SER A 432 10.47 -7.76 28.65
CA SER A 432 10.76 -8.25 27.29
C SER A 432 9.65 -7.86 26.32
N LEU A 433 8.38 -8.07 26.71
CA LEU A 433 7.23 -7.74 25.88
C LEU A 433 7.17 -6.23 25.59
N ALA A 434 7.47 -5.38 26.57
CA ALA A 434 7.55 -3.94 26.38
C ALA A 434 8.56 -3.52 25.31
N ARG A 435 9.70 -4.21 25.20
CA ARG A 435 10.71 -3.92 24.17
C ARG A 435 10.21 -4.31 22.78
N VAL A 436 9.51 -5.43 22.67
CA VAL A 436 8.86 -5.90 21.43
C VAL A 436 7.77 -4.93 21.00
N PHE A 437 6.89 -4.55 21.93
CA PHE A 437 5.77 -3.64 21.65
C PHE A 437 6.21 -2.24 21.25
N ARG A 438 7.34 -1.76 21.75
CA ARG A 438 7.95 -0.51 21.25
C ARG A 438 8.35 -0.62 19.77
N GLN A 439 8.84 -1.79 19.32
CA GLN A 439 9.16 -2.02 17.91
C GLN A 439 7.89 -2.14 17.07
N LEU A 440 6.87 -2.85 17.56
CA LEU A 440 5.57 -2.98 16.90
C LEU A 440 4.86 -1.63 16.76
N ALA A 441 4.97 -0.76 17.77
CA ALA A 441 4.47 0.60 17.70
C ALA A 441 5.22 1.43 16.65
N ALA A 442 6.55 1.34 16.58
CA ALA A 442 7.34 2.01 15.55
C ALA A 442 7.01 1.51 14.13
N MET A 443 6.51 0.28 14.00
CA MET A 443 6.02 -0.30 12.74
C MET A 443 4.57 0.05 12.43
N GLY A 444 3.85 0.73 13.34
CA GLY A 444 2.44 1.06 13.17
C GLY A 444 1.50 -0.14 13.30
N VAL A 445 1.95 -1.25 13.90
CA VAL A 445 1.13 -2.46 14.15
C VAL A 445 0.24 -2.26 15.39
N VAL A 446 0.74 -1.49 16.35
CA VAL A 446 0.00 -1.03 17.53
C VAL A 446 0.22 0.47 17.69
N THR A 447 -0.65 1.15 18.43
CA THR A 447 -0.42 2.54 18.85
C THR A 447 -0.48 2.63 20.37
N THR A 448 0.13 3.68 20.92
CA THR A 448 0.21 3.92 22.35
C THR A 448 -0.85 4.94 22.75
N THR A 449 -1.83 4.54 23.56
CA THR A 449 -2.87 5.46 24.06
C THR A 449 -2.34 6.30 25.22
N THR A 450 -1.64 5.64 26.15
CA THR A 450 -0.84 6.25 27.23
C THR A 450 0.44 5.43 27.41
N PRO A 451 1.51 5.99 28.00
CA PRO A 451 2.79 5.29 28.11
C PRO A 451 2.65 3.87 28.72
N GLY A 452 2.98 2.85 27.93
CA GLY A 452 2.90 1.44 28.35
C GLY A 452 1.54 0.77 28.11
N VAL A 453 0.56 1.48 27.55
CA VAL A 453 -0.76 0.96 27.16
C VAL A 453 -0.86 0.98 25.64
N TYR A 454 -1.19 -0.17 25.05
CA TYR A 454 -1.21 -0.36 23.61
C TYR A 454 -2.59 -0.79 23.12
N GLU A 455 -2.97 -0.34 21.93
CA GLU A 455 -4.12 -0.80 21.18
C GLU A 455 -3.72 -1.21 19.76
N LEU A 456 -4.51 -2.09 19.13
CA LEU A 456 -4.29 -2.48 17.74
C LEU A 456 -4.58 -1.34 16.79
N THR A 457 -3.72 -1.19 15.78
CA THR A 457 -4.09 -0.48 14.55
C THR A 457 -4.82 -1.42 13.60
N GLU A 458 -5.33 -0.89 12.49
CA GLU A 458 -5.87 -1.72 11.40
C GLU A 458 -4.84 -2.76 10.89
N ALA A 459 -3.56 -2.37 10.80
CA ALA A 459 -2.49 -3.26 10.39
C ALA A 459 -2.25 -4.39 11.41
N GLY A 460 -2.30 -4.10 12.71
CA GLY A 460 -2.19 -5.12 13.76
C GLY A 460 -3.40 -6.04 13.85
N ALA A 461 -4.60 -5.53 13.56
CA ALA A 461 -5.82 -6.33 13.56
C ALA A 461 -5.77 -7.51 12.56
N ALA A 462 -5.00 -7.39 11.47
CA ALA A 462 -4.75 -8.46 10.52
C ALA A 462 -3.99 -9.67 11.10
N LEU A 463 -3.40 -9.57 12.31
CA LEU A 463 -2.74 -10.67 13.02
C LEU A 463 -3.65 -11.40 14.01
N ARG A 464 -4.91 -10.99 14.15
CA ARG A 464 -5.87 -11.73 14.99
C ARG A 464 -6.18 -13.09 14.39
N SER A 465 -6.42 -14.09 15.22
CA SER A 465 -6.76 -15.45 14.76
C SER A 465 -8.20 -15.56 14.24
N ASP A 466 -9.08 -14.66 14.66
CA ASP A 466 -10.52 -14.71 14.38
C ASP A 466 -10.95 -13.90 13.13
N VAL A 467 -10.01 -13.21 12.47
CA VAL A 467 -10.31 -12.42 11.28
C VAL A 467 -10.12 -13.24 9.99
N PRO A 468 -11.06 -13.17 9.04
CA PRO A 468 -10.87 -13.76 7.71
C PRO A 468 -9.62 -13.21 7.02
N GLY A 469 -8.82 -14.10 6.42
CA GLY A 469 -7.56 -13.70 5.78
C GLY A 469 -6.45 -13.27 6.75
N SER A 470 -6.50 -13.73 8.01
CA SER A 470 -5.45 -13.49 9.00
C SER A 470 -4.05 -13.76 8.45
N LEU A 471 -3.11 -12.84 8.73
CA LEU A 471 -1.70 -12.99 8.41
C LEU A 471 -0.92 -13.76 9.47
N ARG A 472 -1.54 -14.10 10.61
CA ARG A 472 -0.89 -14.82 11.72
C ARG A 472 -0.28 -16.16 11.28
N PRO A 473 -0.98 -17.03 10.51
CA PRO A 473 -0.40 -18.29 10.04
C PRO A 473 0.85 -18.08 9.18
N ALA A 474 0.85 -17.07 8.32
CA ALA A 474 2.00 -16.76 7.46
C ALA A 474 3.23 -16.34 8.27
N VAL A 475 3.05 -15.50 9.29
CA VAL A 475 4.15 -15.10 10.17
C VAL A 475 4.72 -16.31 10.92
N ARG A 476 3.85 -17.14 11.52
CA ARG A 476 4.29 -18.34 12.28
C ARG A 476 5.00 -19.36 11.39
N MET A 477 4.52 -19.57 10.17
CA MET A 477 5.13 -20.52 9.24
C MET A 477 6.55 -20.10 8.82
N ILE A 478 6.79 -18.82 8.56
CA ILE A 478 8.12 -18.33 8.16
C ILE A 478 9.14 -18.48 9.30
N THR A 479 8.68 -18.44 10.56
CA THR A 479 9.52 -18.66 11.74
C THR A 479 9.66 -20.12 12.16
N GLU A 480 9.02 -21.05 11.46
CA GLU A 480 9.24 -22.48 11.69
C GLU A 480 10.71 -22.83 11.46
N ASP A 481 11.29 -23.69 12.31
CA ASP A 481 12.73 -23.95 12.39
C ASP A 481 13.37 -24.32 11.03
N GLY A 482 12.69 -25.16 10.26
CA GLY A 482 13.12 -25.57 8.93
C GLY A 482 13.11 -24.40 7.96
N PHE A 483 12.02 -23.64 7.92
CA PHE A 483 11.87 -22.47 7.05
C PHE A 483 12.91 -21.40 7.35
N TRP A 484 13.08 -21.08 8.63
CA TRP A 484 14.07 -20.12 9.10
C TRP A 484 15.50 -20.57 8.77
N TYR A 485 15.80 -21.87 8.95
CA TYR A 485 17.09 -22.45 8.58
C TYR A 485 17.36 -22.31 7.08
N GLY A 486 16.40 -22.68 6.23
CA GLY A 486 16.54 -22.59 4.76
C GLY A 486 16.88 -21.18 4.32
N MET A 487 16.10 -20.19 4.79
CA MET A 487 16.34 -18.78 4.49
C MET A 487 17.71 -18.29 4.99
N GLY A 488 18.10 -18.67 6.20
CA GLY A 488 19.42 -18.35 6.77
C GLY A 488 20.59 -19.01 6.03
N LYS A 489 20.34 -20.01 5.17
CA LYS A 489 21.35 -20.78 4.43
C LYS A 489 21.30 -20.57 2.91
N VAL A 490 20.53 -19.60 2.41
CA VAL A 490 20.56 -19.20 0.99
C VAL A 490 21.98 -18.99 0.44
N PRO A 491 22.95 -18.36 1.16
CA PRO A 491 24.31 -18.25 0.64
C PRO A 491 25.01 -19.60 0.37
N GLN A 492 24.67 -20.67 1.08
CA GLN A 492 25.15 -22.02 0.77
C GLN A 492 24.46 -22.54 -0.49
N THR A 493 23.13 -22.40 -0.57
CA THR A 493 22.36 -22.81 -1.74
C THR A 493 22.83 -22.17 -3.04
N VAL A 494 23.09 -20.86 -3.01
CA VAL A 494 23.63 -20.15 -4.19
C VAL A 494 25.02 -20.66 -4.59
N ARG A 495 25.85 -21.10 -3.62
CA ARG A 495 27.19 -21.63 -3.92
C ARG A 495 27.16 -23.04 -4.51
N THR A 496 26.25 -23.89 -4.04
CA THR A 496 26.21 -25.31 -4.43
C THR A 496 25.22 -25.58 -5.56
N GLY A 497 24.24 -24.71 -5.77
CA GLY A 497 23.09 -24.95 -6.64
C GLY A 497 22.05 -25.89 -6.02
N THR A 498 22.22 -26.31 -4.76
CA THR A 498 21.33 -27.24 -4.07
C THR A 498 20.75 -26.58 -2.82
N SER A 499 19.44 -26.73 -2.60
CA SER A 499 18.80 -26.22 -1.38
C SER A 499 19.45 -26.80 -0.12
N ALA A 500 19.95 -25.92 0.76
CA ALA A 500 20.57 -26.31 2.02
C ALA A 500 19.54 -26.90 2.99
N PHE A 501 18.28 -26.46 2.88
CA PHE A 501 17.16 -27.10 3.55
C PHE A 501 17.04 -28.57 3.12
N VAL A 502 17.00 -28.82 1.81
CA VAL A 502 16.86 -30.18 1.25
C VAL A 502 18.04 -31.07 1.61
N GLU A 503 19.26 -30.54 1.58
CA GLU A 503 20.46 -31.28 2.01
C GLU A 503 20.38 -31.73 3.48
N ARG A 504 19.81 -30.88 4.36
CA ARG A 504 19.73 -31.16 5.79
C ARG A 504 18.54 -32.01 6.19
N PHE A 505 17.38 -31.71 5.63
CA PHE A 505 16.09 -32.22 6.10
C PHE A 505 15.40 -33.16 5.09
N GLY A 506 15.96 -33.28 3.88
CA GLY A 506 15.29 -33.92 2.76
C GLY A 506 14.21 -33.02 2.13
N PRO A 507 13.42 -33.56 1.19
CA PRO A 507 12.36 -32.82 0.52
C PRO A 507 11.33 -32.24 1.51
N LEU A 508 10.84 -31.02 1.25
CA LEU A 508 9.92 -30.28 2.12
C LEU A 508 8.72 -31.12 2.59
N TYR A 509 8.01 -31.77 1.68
CA TYR A 509 6.84 -32.58 2.07
C TYR A 509 7.19 -33.78 2.93
N GLY A 510 8.40 -34.35 2.77
CA GLY A 510 8.93 -35.38 3.66
C GLY A 510 9.20 -34.83 5.06
N TYR A 511 9.77 -33.64 5.15
CA TYR A 511 10.00 -32.92 6.40
C TYR A 511 8.69 -32.62 7.14
N LEU A 512 7.71 -32.02 6.46
CA LEU A 512 6.40 -31.68 7.03
C LEU A 512 5.66 -32.92 7.53
N LYS A 513 5.65 -34.00 6.75
CA LYS A 513 5.04 -35.28 7.15
C LYS A 513 5.71 -35.89 8.39
N GLY A 514 7.04 -35.73 8.52
CA GLY A 514 7.80 -36.18 9.67
C GLY A 514 7.62 -35.32 10.93
N ARG A 515 6.98 -34.15 10.82
CA ARG A 515 6.83 -33.15 11.90
C ARG A 515 5.41 -32.59 11.93
N PRO A 516 4.49 -33.22 12.68
CA PRO A 516 3.08 -32.86 12.71
C PRO A 516 2.81 -31.37 13.03
N GLU A 517 3.59 -30.78 13.95
CA GLU A 517 3.45 -29.35 14.30
C GLU A 517 3.80 -28.43 13.12
N ALA A 518 4.91 -28.70 12.43
CA ALA A 518 5.30 -27.95 11.22
C ALA A 518 4.31 -28.18 10.07
N GLY A 519 3.81 -29.40 9.92
CA GLY A 519 2.74 -29.73 8.97
C GLY A 519 1.47 -28.94 9.24
N ALA A 520 1.03 -28.83 10.49
CA ALA A 520 -0.14 -28.05 10.86
C ALA A 520 0.05 -26.55 10.56
N LEU A 521 1.20 -25.97 10.90
CA LEU A 521 1.52 -24.57 10.56
C LEU A 521 1.49 -24.33 9.05
N PHE A 522 2.01 -25.28 8.26
CA PHE A 522 2.01 -25.21 6.82
C PHE A 522 0.58 -25.27 6.26
N ASP A 523 -0.24 -26.17 6.77
CA ASP A 523 -1.64 -26.30 6.36
C ASP A 523 -2.46 -25.04 6.68
N ASP A 524 -2.26 -24.45 7.88
CA ASP A 524 -2.89 -23.19 8.28
C ASP A 524 -2.45 -22.04 7.38
N TYR A 525 -1.15 -21.95 7.08
CA TYR A 525 -0.60 -20.95 6.17
C TYR A 525 -1.19 -21.08 4.75
N MET A 526 -1.22 -22.29 4.20
CA MET A 526 -1.78 -22.52 2.87
C MET A 526 -3.28 -22.22 2.81
N THR A 527 -4.02 -22.53 3.88
CA THR A 527 -5.45 -22.21 4.01
C THR A 527 -5.68 -20.70 4.03
N ALA A 528 -4.95 -19.96 4.88
CA ALA A 528 -5.07 -18.51 4.99
C ALA A 528 -4.68 -17.78 3.70
N ARG A 529 -3.64 -18.27 2.99
CA ARG A 529 -3.18 -17.74 1.70
C ARG A 529 -4.22 -17.95 0.59
N ALA A 530 -4.89 -19.11 0.58
CA ALA A 530 -5.80 -19.47 -0.50
C ALA A 530 -7.10 -18.67 -0.53
N GLN A 531 -7.56 -18.12 0.60
CA GLN A 531 -8.92 -17.59 0.72
C GLN A 531 -9.16 -16.27 -0.06
N PRO A 532 -8.36 -15.20 0.08
CA PRO A 532 -8.53 -13.98 -0.72
C PRO A 532 -8.30 -14.24 -2.22
N PHE A 533 -7.37 -15.16 -2.50
CA PHE A 533 -6.96 -15.57 -3.83
C PHE A 533 -8.06 -16.32 -4.59
N ALA A 534 -8.68 -17.32 -3.97
CA ALA A 534 -9.76 -18.12 -4.55
C ALA A 534 -10.99 -17.28 -4.91
N THR A 535 -11.34 -16.28 -4.09
CA THR A 535 -12.43 -15.34 -4.39
C THR A 535 -12.11 -14.45 -5.58
N ALA A 536 -10.86 -14.00 -5.70
CA ALA A 536 -10.43 -13.18 -6.84
C ALA A 536 -10.48 -13.98 -8.15
N VAL A 537 -10.05 -15.25 -8.16
CA VAL A 537 -10.11 -16.10 -9.35
C VAL A 537 -11.55 -16.25 -9.85
N ALA A 538 -12.48 -16.59 -8.95
CA ALA A 538 -13.88 -16.81 -9.29
C ALA A 538 -14.61 -15.56 -9.80
N SER A 539 -14.17 -14.36 -9.39
CA SER A 539 -14.79 -13.08 -9.77
C SER A 539 -14.11 -12.40 -10.96
N ARG A 540 -12.84 -12.68 -11.22
CA ARG A 540 -12.05 -11.99 -12.26
C ARG A 540 -12.01 -12.74 -13.59
N TYR A 541 -12.23 -14.04 -13.56
CA TYR A 541 -12.30 -14.88 -14.75
C TYR A 541 -13.75 -15.21 -15.11
N ASP A 542 -14.08 -15.16 -16.39
CA ASP A 542 -15.42 -15.47 -16.89
C ASP A 542 -15.57 -16.97 -17.12
N PHE A 543 -16.32 -17.63 -16.24
CA PHE A 543 -16.68 -19.05 -16.35
C PHE A 543 -18.02 -19.27 -17.08
N SER A 544 -18.58 -18.25 -17.73
CA SER A 544 -19.81 -18.39 -18.49
C SER A 544 -19.63 -19.39 -19.64
N GLY A 545 -20.53 -20.37 -19.73
CA GLY A 545 -20.48 -21.43 -20.75
C GLY A 545 -19.48 -22.54 -20.45
N VAL A 546 -18.80 -22.52 -19.30
CA VAL A 546 -17.97 -23.64 -18.81
C VAL A 546 -18.88 -24.68 -18.18
N GLY A 547 -18.80 -25.93 -18.64
CA GLY A 547 -19.52 -27.05 -18.06
C GLY A 547 -18.74 -27.70 -16.92
N THR A 548 -17.45 -27.97 -17.09
CA THR A 548 -16.61 -28.64 -16.09
C THR A 548 -15.24 -27.97 -15.91
N VAL A 549 -14.88 -27.66 -14.67
CA VAL A 549 -13.52 -27.23 -14.27
C VAL A 549 -12.80 -28.41 -13.61
N VAL A 550 -11.59 -28.72 -14.09
CA VAL A 550 -10.70 -29.72 -13.49
C VAL A 550 -9.59 -29.00 -12.72
N ASP A 551 -9.58 -29.12 -11.41
CA ASP A 551 -8.54 -28.57 -10.53
C ASP A 551 -7.44 -29.62 -10.32
N VAL A 552 -6.32 -29.44 -11.01
CA VAL A 552 -5.18 -30.38 -11.03
C VAL A 552 -4.22 -30.02 -9.89
N ALA A 553 -4.00 -30.98 -8.99
CA ALA A 553 -3.31 -30.77 -7.72
C ALA A 553 -4.01 -29.72 -6.84
N GLY A 554 -5.35 -29.78 -6.79
CA GLY A 554 -6.19 -28.78 -6.11
C GLY A 554 -6.11 -28.77 -4.58
N GLY A 555 -5.39 -29.70 -3.96
CA GLY A 555 -5.26 -29.81 -2.51
C GLY A 555 -6.62 -30.02 -1.83
N LYS A 556 -6.94 -29.19 -0.83
CA LYS A 556 -8.28 -29.14 -0.21
C LYS A 556 -9.36 -28.56 -1.12
N GLY A 557 -9.00 -27.95 -2.26
CA GLY A 557 -9.92 -27.46 -3.29
C GLY A 557 -10.54 -26.09 -3.02
N HIS A 558 -9.87 -25.21 -2.29
CA HIS A 558 -10.36 -23.86 -1.98
C HIS A 558 -10.71 -23.04 -3.23
N ILE A 559 -9.87 -23.13 -4.29
CA ILE A 559 -10.08 -22.39 -5.54
C ILE A 559 -11.30 -22.93 -6.27
N LEU A 560 -11.35 -24.25 -6.52
CA LEU A 560 -12.50 -24.88 -7.16
C LEU A 560 -13.80 -24.63 -6.39
N ALA A 561 -13.81 -24.77 -5.05
CA ALA A 561 -15.00 -24.50 -4.24
C ALA A 561 -15.51 -23.06 -4.41
N SER A 562 -14.60 -22.07 -4.49
CA SER A 562 -14.97 -20.67 -4.74
C SER A 562 -15.57 -20.47 -6.15
N VAL A 563 -14.99 -21.13 -7.16
CA VAL A 563 -15.51 -21.10 -8.53
C VAL A 563 -16.91 -21.72 -8.59
N LEU A 564 -17.14 -22.88 -7.99
CA LEU A 564 -18.44 -23.56 -7.98
C LEU A 564 -19.52 -22.77 -7.22
N LYS A 565 -19.16 -22.12 -6.10
CA LYS A 565 -20.07 -21.25 -5.35
C LYS A 565 -20.53 -20.04 -6.16
N SER A 566 -19.62 -19.44 -6.91
CA SER A 566 -19.90 -18.23 -7.71
C SER A 566 -20.60 -18.56 -9.04
N ASN A 567 -20.50 -19.81 -9.52
CA ASN A 567 -21.02 -20.24 -10.81
C ASN A 567 -21.88 -21.51 -10.65
N PRO A 568 -23.21 -21.40 -10.42
CA PRO A 568 -24.09 -22.52 -10.10
C PRO A 568 -24.19 -23.63 -11.16
N GLU A 569 -23.95 -23.29 -12.43
CA GLU A 569 -24.06 -24.22 -13.57
C GLU A 569 -22.78 -25.03 -13.82
N VAL A 570 -21.66 -24.67 -13.18
CA VAL A 570 -20.35 -25.30 -13.42
C VAL A 570 -20.22 -26.58 -12.58
N GLY A 571 -19.74 -27.67 -13.16
CA GLY A 571 -19.30 -28.88 -12.44
C GLY A 571 -17.81 -28.83 -12.13
N GLY A 572 -17.38 -29.56 -11.10
CA GLY A 572 -15.98 -29.66 -10.70
C GLY A 572 -15.42 -31.08 -10.79
N VAL A 573 -14.13 -31.19 -11.08
CA VAL A 573 -13.31 -32.37 -10.80
C VAL A 573 -12.10 -31.92 -9.99
N LEU A 574 -12.00 -32.37 -8.74
CA LEU A 574 -10.81 -32.18 -7.92
C LEU A 574 -9.90 -33.39 -8.12
N PHE A 575 -8.69 -33.15 -8.63
CA PHE A 575 -7.69 -34.16 -8.90
C PHE A 575 -6.46 -33.95 -8.04
N ASP A 576 -6.11 -34.94 -7.20
CA ASP A 576 -4.91 -34.90 -6.35
C ASP A 576 -4.48 -36.33 -5.97
N GLN A 577 -3.46 -36.47 -5.13
CA GLN A 577 -3.04 -37.77 -4.60
C GLN A 577 -4.10 -38.37 -3.68
N GLU A 578 -4.15 -39.70 -3.60
CA GLU A 578 -5.15 -40.46 -2.83
C GLU A 578 -5.32 -39.93 -1.39
N GLN A 579 -4.20 -39.68 -0.70
CA GLN A 579 -4.23 -39.20 0.68
C GLN A 579 -4.76 -37.77 0.85
N VAL A 580 -4.77 -36.94 -0.21
CA VAL A 580 -5.24 -35.55 -0.18
C VAL A 580 -6.74 -35.49 -0.49
N VAL A 581 -7.19 -36.31 -1.44
CA VAL A 581 -8.59 -36.36 -1.89
C VAL A 581 -9.56 -36.66 -0.74
N GLY A 582 -9.16 -37.43 0.27
CA GLY A 582 -9.99 -37.72 1.44
C GLY A 582 -10.43 -36.46 2.19
N GLY A 583 -9.50 -35.59 2.57
CA GLY A 583 -9.81 -34.34 3.28
C GLY A 583 -10.55 -33.31 2.43
N ALA A 584 -10.33 -33.33 1.10
CA ALA A 584 -11.08 -32.46 0.18
C ALA A 584 -12.58 -32.81 0.13
N LYS A 585 -12.95 -34.10 0.21
CA LYS A 585 -14.36 -34.52 0.24
C LYS A 585 -15.09 -33.95 1.45
N GLU A 586 -14.50 -34.05 2.63
CA GLU A 586 -15.06 -33.51 3.87
C GLU A 586 -15.29 -32.00 3.76
N PHE A 587 -14.29 -31.26 3.25
CA PHE A 587 -14.41 -29.82 3.03
C PHE A 587 -15.54 -29.45 2.06
N PHE A 588 -15.72 -30.19 0.96
CA PHE A 588 -16.81 -29.94 0.00
C PHE A 588 -18.18 -30.33 0.55
N ALA A 589 -18.27 -31.37 1.37
CA ALA A 589 -19.50 -31.75 2.05
C ALA A 589 -19.94 -30.64 3.02
N GLU A 590 -19.03 -30.12 3.84
CA GLU A 590 -19.28 -28.97 4.73
C GLU A 590 -19.68 -27.71 3.96
N ALA A 591 -19.11 -27.51 2.76
CA ALA A 591 -19.45 -26.40 1.89
C ALA A 591 -20.74 -26.59 1.08
N GLY A 592 -21.38 -27.76 1.14
CA GLY A 592 -22.59 -28.09 0.37
C GLY A 592 -22.35 -28.23 -1.14
N LEU A 593 -21.15 -28.65 -1.55
CA LEU A 593 -20.72 -28.74 -2.95
C LEU A 593 -20.43 -30.18 -3.42
N GLU A 594 -20.55 -31.17 -2.55
CA GLU A 594 -20.17 -32.57 -2.83
C GLU A 594 -20.85 -33.13 -4.11
N ASP A 595 -22.14 -32.88 -4.29
CA ASP A 595 -22.91 -33.35 -5.46
C ASP A 595 -22.45 -32.73 -6.80
N ARG A 596 -21.71 -31.62 -6.74
CA ARG A 596 -21.23 -30.86 -7.91
C ARG A 596 -19.76 -31.10 -8.22
N CYS A 597 -19.06 -31.87 -7.40
CA CYS A 597 -17.63 -32.12 -7.56
C CYS A 597 -17.32 -33.62 -7.57
N LYS A 598 -16.62 -34.07 -8.61
CA LYS A 598 -16.01 -35.40 -8.61
C LYS A 598 -14.63 -35.33 -7.99
N PHE A 599 -14.26 -36.38 -7.27
CA PHE A 599 -12.98 -36.49 -6.58
C PHE A 599 -12.20 -37.64 -7.19
N VAL A 600 -11.07 -37.33 -7.82
CA VAL A 600 -10.27 -38.31 -8.56
C VAL A 600 -8.86 -38.34 -7.98
N ALA A 601 -8.45 -39.50 -7.50
CA ALA A 601 -7.08 -39.71 -7.06
C ALA A 601 -6.19 -40.09 -8.25
N GLY A 602 -4.98 -39.55 -8.31
CA GLY A 602 -4.00 -39.96 -9.31
C GLY A 602 -2.68 -39.21 -9.24
N ASP A 603 -1.91 -39.35 -10.31
CA ASP A 603 -0.60 -38.72 -10.48
C ASP A 603 -0.61 -37.92 -11.79
N PHE A 604 -0.49 -36.59 -11.68
CA PHE A 604 -0.46 -35.69 -12.83
C PHE A 604 0.78 -35.88 -13.71
N PHE A 605 1.83 -36.56 -13.23
CA PHE A 605 2.96 -36.96 -14.07
C PHE A 605 2.64 -38.14 -14.99
N ALA A 606 1.58 -38.89 -14.68
CA ALA A 606 1.10 -40.00 -15.49
C ALA A 606 -0.05 -39.56 -16.40
N SER A 607 -1.08 -38.93 -15.85
CA SER A 607 -2.26 -38.44 -16.60
C SER A 607 -3.14 -37.57 -15.71
N VAL A 608 -4.00 -36.74 -16.31
CA VAL A 608 -5.07 -36.01 -15.60
C VAL A 608 -6.46 -36.42 -16.14
N PRO A 609 -7.55 -36.21 -15.39
CA PRO A 609 -8.90 -36.57 -15.85
C PRO A 609 -9.28 -35.84 -17.13
N ALA A 610 -9.81 -36.56 -18.12
CA ALA A 610 -10.25 -35.99 -19.40
C ALA A 610 -11.68 -35.41 -19.33
N GLY A 611 -12.01 -34.55 -20.29
CA GLY A 611 -13.37 -34.02 -20.49
C GLY A 611 -13.69 -32.77 -19.67
N GLY A 612 -12.68 -32.07 -19.16
CA GLY A 612 -12.83 -30.72 -18.63
C GLY A 612 -12.80 -29.66 -19.73
N ASP A 613 -13.57 -28.59 -19.57
CA ASP A 613 -13.50 -27.42 -20.45
C ASP A 613 -12.38 -26.47 -20.01
N VAL A 614 -12.12 -26.41 -18.70
CA VAL A 614 -11.07 -25.60 -18.08
C VAL A 614 -10.24 -26.45 -17.13
N TYR A 615 -8.92 -26.42 -17.29
CA TYR A 615 -7.97 -27.05 -16.38
C TYR A 615 -7.28 -25.96 -15.56
N LEU A 616 -7.36 -26.08 -14.25
CA LEU A 616 -6.84 -25.12 -13.29
C LEU A 616 -5.63 -25.72 -12.57
N LEU A 617 -4.53 -24.97 -12.54
CA LEU A 617 -3.32 -25.30 -11.80
C LEU A 617 -2.94 -24.09 -10.94
N GLY A 618 -3.26 -24.13 -9.64
CA GLY A 618 -2.96 -23.02 -8.71
C GLY A 618 -1.75 -23.31 -7.84
N SER A 619 -0.67 -22.54 -8.01
CA SER A 619 0.59 -22.74 -7.27
C SER A 619 1.13 -24.16 -7.35
N VAL A 620 1.17 -24.71 -8.57
CA VAL A 620 1.59 -26.08 -8.84
C VAL A 620 2.95 -26.07 -9.54
N LEU A 621 3.04 -25.38 -10.68
CA LEU A 621 4.21 -25.44 -11.56
C LEU A 621 5.44 -24.81 -10.93
N HIS A 622 5.25 -23.86 -10.01
CA HIS A 622 6.37 -23.26 -9.30
C HIS A 622 7.16 -24.25 -8.43
N ASN A 623 6.60 -25.42 -8.08
CA ASN A 623 7.27 -26.44 -7.26
C ASN A 623 8.22 -27.34 -8.07
N TRP A 624 8.20 -27.22 -9.40
CA TRP A 624 8.79 -28.20 -10.31
C TRP A 624 9.80 -27.56 -11.27
N SER A 625 10.73 -28.40 -11.74
CA SER A 625 11.66 -28.05 -12.82
C SER A 625 10.92 -27.73 -14.12
N ASP A 626 11.59 -27.10 -15.07
CA ASP A 626 10.99 -26.80 -16.37
C ASP A 626 10.61 -28.08 -17.15
N ASP A 627 11.42 -29.13 -17.08
CA ASP A 627 11.15 -30.41 -17.75
C ASP A 627 9.91 -31.10 -17.14
N ASP A 628 9.79 -31.05 -15.81
CA ASP A 628 8.60 -31.55 -15.10
C ASP A 628 7.36 -30.70 -15.41
N CYS A 629 7.50 -29.37 -15.49
CA CYS A 629 6.40 -28.49 -15.89
C CYS A 629 5.89 -28.83 -17.29
N VAL A 630 6.80 -29.03 -18.25
CA VAL A 630 6.43 -29.43 -19.62
C VAL A 630 5.74 -30.79 -19.63
N ARG A 631 6.20 -31.75 -18.81
CA ARG A 631 5.54 -33.06 -18.68
C ARG A 631 4.13 -32.96 -18.10
N ILE A 632 3.95 -32.19 -17.03
CA ILE A 632 2.65 -31.95 -16.39
C ILE A 632 1.70 -31.29 -17.40
N LEU A 633 2.14 -30.21 -18.04
CA LEU A 633 1.36 -29.51 -19.05
C LEU A 633 1.07 -30.41 -20.26
N GLY A 634 2.00 -31.26 -20.68
CA GLY A 634 1.77 -32.24 -21.75
C GLY A 634 0.63 -33.20 -21.44
N ASN A 635 0.57 -33.72 -20.21
CA ASN A 635 -0.55 -34.57 -19.77
C ASN A 635 -1.88 -33.79 -19.71
N VAL A 636 -1.83 -32.52 -19.32
CA VAL A 636 -3.01 -31.63 -19.40
C VAL A 636 -3.42 -31.41 -20.86
N ARG A 637 -2.46 -31.27 -21.78
CA ARG A 637 -2.72 -31.11 -23.21
C ARG A 637 -3.43 -32.31 -23.79
N GLU A 638 -3.04 -33.52 -23.42
CA GLU A 638 -3.70 -34.75 -23.87
C GLU A 638 -5.15 -34.87 -23.36
N ALA A 639 -5.47 -34.25 -22.23
CA ALA A 639 -6.79 -34.35 -21.59
C ALA A 639 -7.78 -33.24 -21.98
N VAL A 640 -7.28 -32.03 -22.25
CA VAL A 640 -8.10 -30.86 -22.57
C VAL A 640 -8.57 -30.87 -24.03
N ALA A 641 -9.85 -30.52 -24.24
CA ALA A 641 -10.42 -30.38 -25.58
C ALA A 641 -9.74 -29.24 -26.36
N ASP A 642 -9.83 -29.26 -27.70
CA ASP A 642 -9.18 -28.28 -28.57
C ASP A 642 -9.71 -26.84 -28.37
N ASP A 643 -10.95 -26.69 -27.92
CA ASP A 643 -11.58 -25.42 -27.54
C ASP A 643 -11.54 -25.14 -26.02
N GLY A 644 -10.91 -26.04 -25.25
CA GLY A 644 -10.71 -25.91 -23.82
C GLY A 644 -9.61 -24.90 -23.46
N ARG A 645 -9.40 -24.70 -22.15
CA ARG A 645 -8.47 -23.69 -21.62
C ARG A 645 -7.68 -24.21 -20.44
N VAL A 646 -6.49 -23.67 -20.25
CA VAL A 646 -5.67 -23.91 -19.06
C VAL A 646 -5.49 -22.58 -18.32
N LEU A 647 -5.72 -22.58 -17.02
CA LEU A 647 -5.53 -21.44 -16.13
C LEU A 647 -4.42 -21.79 -15.15
N LEU A 648 -3.25 -21.19 -15.35
CA LEU A 648 -2.17 -21.25 -14.36
C LEU A 648 -2.34 -20.06 -13.42
N ILE A 649 -2.38 -20.32 -12.12
CA ILE A 649 -2.59 -19.27 -11.12
C ILE A 649 -1.36 -19.19 -10.24
N GLU A 650 -0.50 -18.24 -10.56
CA GLU A 650 0.90 -18.21 -10.12
C GLU A 650 1.35 -16.78 -9.78
N ALA A 651 2.43 -16.65 -9.02
CA ALA A 651 3.04 -15.36 -8.71
C ALA A 651 4.01 -14.98 -9.84
N VAL A 652 3.47 -14.44 -10.94
CA VAL A 652 4.27 -14.11 -12.12
C VAL A 652 5.29 -13.01 -11.82
N VAL A 653 6.56 -13.28 -12.13
CA VAL A 653 7.65 -12.32 -11.94
C VAL A 653 7.56 -11.21 -12.99
N PRO A 654 7.43 -9.93 -12.59
CA PRO A 654 7.44 -8.83 -13.55
C PRO A 654 8.83 -8.69 -14.17
N ASP A 655 8.87 -8.32 -15.45
CA ASP A 655 10.13 -8.10 -16.18
C ASP A 655 10.88 -6.86 -15.66
N GLU A 656 10.19 -5.94 -14.99
CA GLU A 656 10.79 -4.73 -14.44
C GLU A 656 11.48 -4.94 -13.08
N ASP A 657 12.48 -4.08 -12.81
CA ASP A 657 13.19 -3.98 -11.52
C ASP A 657 12.36 -3.27 -10.44
N VAL A 658 11.06 -3.59 -10.36
CA VAL A 658 10.14 -3.07 -9.34
C VAL A 658 9.99 -4.05 -8.18
N PRO A 659 9.74 -3.58 -6.94
CA PRO A 659 9.36 -4.45 -5.83
C PRO A 659 8.09 -5.24 -6.17
N HIS A 660 8.13 -6.54 -5.99
CA HIS A 660 7.01 -7.43 -6.24
C HIS A 660 7.10 -8.68 -5.37
N ILE A 661 5.97 -9.14 -4.84
CA ILE A 661 5.91 -10.26 -3.89
C ILE A 661 6.48 -11.56 -4.48
N SER A 662 6.36 -11.78 -5.78
CA SER A 662 6.91 -12.97 -6.43
C SER A 662 8.41 -13.10 -6.25
N LYS A 663 9.16 -11.99 -6.12
CA LYS A 663 10.60 -12.02 -5.84
C LYS A 663 10.89 -12.56 -4.43
N ASP A 664 10.07 -12.21 -3.45
CA ASP A 664 10.18 -12.76 -2.08
C ASP A 664 9.70 -14.22 -1.99
N VAL A 665 8.75 -14.62 -2.83
CA VAL A 665 8.31 -16.01 -2.93
C VAL A 665 9.39 -16.85 -3.60
N ASP A 666 9.98 -16.37 -4.70
CA ASP A 666 11.04 -17.06 -5.42
C ASP A 666 12.28 -17.32 -4.55
N MET A 667 12.64 -16.37 -3.68
CA MET A 667 13.69 -16.58 -2.69
C MET A 667 13.40 -17.75 -1.73
N ARG A 668 12.12 -17.99 -1.41
CA ARG A 668 11.70 -19.16 -0.61
C ARG A 668 11.67 -20.43 -1.44
N MET A 669 11.29 -20.34 -2.72
CA MET A 669 11.38 -21.46 -3.67
C MET A 669 12.83 -21.94 -3.73
N LEU A 670 13.78 -21.03 -3.98
CA LEU A 670 15.21 -21.30 -3.95
C LEU A 670 15.69 -21.90 -2.61
N ALA A 671 15.22 -21.35 -1.48
CA ALA A 671 15.69 -21.77 -0.16
C ALA A 671 15.17 -23.14 0.27
N LEU A 672 13.92 -23.47 -0.04
CA LEU A 672 13.18 -24.59 0.54
C LEU A 672 12.87 -25.71 -0.46
N PHE A 673 12.77 -25.36 -1.74
CA PHE A 673 12.48 -26.26 -2.83
C PHE A 673 13.76 -26.49 -3.64
N GLY A 674 13.93 -27.70 -4.18
CA GLY A 674 15.16 -28.06 -4.89
C GLY A 674 15.28 -27.37 -6.24
N GLU A 675 14.31 -27.63 -7.12
CA GLU A 675 14.32 -27.19 -8.53
C GLU A 675 13.12 -26.30 -8.89
N GLY A 676 12.27 -25.97 -7.92
CA GLY A 676 11.12 -25.09 -8.11
C GLY A 676 11.52 -23.61 -8.14
N MET A 677 10.79 -22.81 -8.91
CA MET A 677 10.99 -21.36 -9.03
C MET A 677 9.70 -20.64 -9.46
N GLU A 678 9.59 -19.37 -9.11
CA GLU A 678 8.63 -18.46 -9.74
C GLU A 678 9.15 -18.05 -11.13
N ARG A 679 8.22 -17.79 -12.05
CA ARG A 679 8.56 -17.54 -13.46
C ARG A 679 7.95 -16.24 -13.96
N SER A 680 8.64 -15.59 -14.88
CA SER A 680 8.13 -14.43 -15.62
C SER A 680 7.09 -14.84 -16.66
N GLY A 681 6.35 -13.88 -17.20
CA GLY A 681 5.37 -14.13 -18.25
C GLY A 681 6.00 -14.73 -19.51
N SER A 682 7.23 -14.33 -19.84
CA SER A 682 7.99 -14.88 -20.97
C SER A 682 8.37 -16.35 -20.74
N GLN A 683 8.84 -16.69 -19.54
CA GLN A 683 9.17 -18.09 -19.17
C GLN A 683 7.93 -18.99 -19.17
N TYR A 684 6.77 -18.50 -18.70
CA TYR A 684 5.52 -19.26 -18.83
C TYR A 684 5.12 -19.47 -20.29
N ALA A 685 5.29 -18.45 -21.15
CA ALA A 685 5.00 -18.59 -22.58
C ALA A 685 5.88 -19.68 -23.23
N GLU A 686 7.16 -19.77 -22.87
CA GLU A 686 8.07 -20.81 -23.35
C GLU A 686 7.69 -22.22 -22.87
N LEU A 687 7.29 -22.37 -21.60
CA LEU A 687 6.82 -23.66 -21.07
C LEU A 687 5.54 -24.13 -21.76
N LEU A 688 4.58 -23.20 -21.95
CA LEU A 688 3.32 -23.48 -22.64
C LEU A 688 3.57 -23.91 -24.08
N ASP A 689 4.44 -23.21 -24.81
CA ASP A 689 4.78 -23.54 -26.21
C ASP A 689 5.35 -24.95 -26.34
N LYS A 690 6.32 -25.31 -25.47
CA LYS A 690 6.91 -26.66 -25.43
C LYS A 690 5.88 -27.76 -25.12
N ALA A 691 4.81 -27.44 -24.40
CA ALA A 691 3.75 -28.37 -24.02
C ALA A 691 2.55 -28.39 -24.97
N GLY A 692 2.59 -27.67 -26.10
CA GLY A 692 1.51 -27.65 -27.08
C GLY A 692 0.39 -26.65 -26.76
N PHE A 693 0.71 -25.57 -26.04
CA PHE A 693 -0.21 -24.47 -25.74
C PHE A 693 0.36 -23.13 -26.22
N ARG A 694 -0.53 -22.16 -26.45
CA ARG A 694 -0.17 -20.75 -26.58
C ARG A 694 -0.68 -19.95 -25.40
N LEU A 695 0.16 -19.05 -24.90
CA LEU A 695 -0.28 -18.01 -23.98
C LEU A 695 -1.34 -17.13 -24.68
N ASN A 696 -2.51 -16.97 -24.07
CA ASN A 696 -3.60 -16.14 -24.60
C ASN A 696 -3.61 -14.75 -23.96
N ARG A 697 -3.57 -14.70 -22.63
CA ARG A 697 -3.52 -13.45 -21.86
C ARG A 697 -3.12 -13.73 -20.40
N GLN A 698 -2.71 -12.67 -19.72
CA GLN A 698 -2.46 -12.65 -18.29
C GLN A 698 -3.44 -11.68 -17.62
N LEU A 699 -4.06 -12.09 -16.53
CA LEU A 699 -4.97 -11.27 -15.72
C LEU A 699 -4.40 -11.13 -14.31
N GLU A 700 -4.14 -9.89 -13.89
CA GLU A 700 -3.66 -9.63 -12.53
C GLU A 700 -4.73 -9.93 -11.48
N LEU A 701 -4.28 -10.53 -10.37
CA LEU A 701 -5.06 -10.80 -9.17
C LEU A 701 -4.49 -9.99 -7.98
N PRO A 702 -5.30 -9.73 -6.94
CA PRO A 702 -4.82 -9.16 -5.69
C PRO A 702 -3.65 -9.96 -5.10
N GLY A 703 -2.78 -9.29 -4.36
CA GLY A 703 -1.67 -9.95 -3.68
C GLY A 703 -0.54 -10.42 -4.59
N GLY A 704 -0.42 -9.85 -5.80
CA GLY A 704 0.71 -10.09 -6.72
C GLY A 704 0.69 -11.44 -7.44
N PHE A 705 -0.49 -12.04 -7.57
CA PHE A 705 -0.69 -13.23 -8.40
C PHE A 705 -1.29 -12.86 -9.76
N SER A 706 -1.29 -13.81 -10.68
CA SER A 706 -1.95 -13.67 -11.97
C SER A 706 -2.61 -14.96 -12.42
N ILE A 707 -3.66 -14.84 -13.23
CA ILE A 707 -4.16 -15.92 -14.07
C ILE A 707 -3.43 -15.83 -15.40
N VAL A 708 -2.63 -16.84 -15.73
CA VAL A 708 -2.02 -17.05 -17.04
C VAL A 708 -2.95 -18.00 -17.80
N GLU A 709 -3.76 -17.44 -18.71
CA GLU A 709 -4.68 -18.22 -19.55
C GLU A 709 -3.94 -18.70 -20.79
N ALA A 710 -3.96 -20.02 -21.00
CA ALA A 710 -3.39 -20.67 -22.16
C ALA A 710 -4.45 -21.44 -22.95
N LEU A 711 -4.25 -21.49 -24.26
CA LEU A 711 -5.13 -22.19 -25.20
C LEU A 711 -4.36 -23.28 -25.92
N PRO A 712 -4.97 -24.45 -26.15
CA PRO A 712 -4.42 -25.50 -27.00
C PRO A 712 -3.92 -24.99 -28.36
N LEU A 713 -2.81 -25.56 -28.84
CA LEU A 713 -2.33 -25.39 -30.23
C LEU A 713 -2.98 -26.38 -31.21
#